data_AF-A0A970V336-F1
#
_entry.id   AF-A0A970V336-F1
#
_cell.length_a   1.000
_cell.length_b   1.000
_cell.length_c   1.000
_cell.angle_alpha   90.00
_cell.angle_beta   90.00
_cell.angle_gamma   90.00
#
_symmetry.space_group_name_H-M   'P 1'
#
loop_
_entity.id
_entity.type
_entity.pdbx_description
1 polymer ?
#
loop_
_entity_poly.entity_id
_entity_poly.type
_entity_poly.pdbx_seq_one_letter_code
_entity_poly.pdbx_strand_id
1 'polypeptide(L)'
;MTPEDTLYVILPLCVENGKVEFRDFTRQCEVQTVDEYTLQIEGEFPEGLVRFDVELQPGRLDYETLYEELSEYLSGEYRKIGPLDLAFTMPPHMAVPMLAVALDGELFGKMWFELPSVEDLRQRKLGGVFALEFPGGKRHTVTISVEEGDRYRLDLSMLERIRVRRDSRQRMEVQPREDLNRGQPWLFLQGHTVEELRGWREATHAELWEEMRATVAGWLETGETPTRGFPNLATLAFMALLEAEEVPASPPAPSPGRGGGTTSGERQVASHLASTPGEASSAPTRNGAEGALVELLERMKAEEGFLRYPGCKFMFLRAEEGLFTEEHRWLMGYGWNDYGFSWILLDYCTVYQWLGERLPGNLRTWVAENLRKYGRELYRFILFQRQYGGGKGYYESHSIVPILAVAALGVTFWEEWPEARDWASFAFGRLEEALDLAPEDGRPDYLSWGPPWFVQAVELLRDFSGRDERDRPYFQEMATALWRCREGGGYHGLLLAAYAASRLGDPTGQWYYQACRDRRRANPAAGPMASYLSFLWHSTEPGEDPGAVKDQSYWFRDTGRVILQTNYDRPRLALELQCGPPNGHAAAYRAESYANAVSMGPTHHGSFQVSVRGQRVVRDPGALSYRRRLGNSNLVCVDEDGYYLDGLYLIGRTEARYGFIRRCELEGEVQYVEGCNTAVYAPELQIQRSRRQWYFDPVHEWAAVVDEIESARDHAYRLHLHGEIIEQPAAGEFIFRAGDQALNVKVLAGQETAYSVVPPTLVLSYVFNCTQVKSGKHLSGDAGMERNRPPQIDRLVCAAVGNRKAARWITVMSPHPLECRLAGEELVVRTARGEHRVRVD
;
A
#
# COMPACT_ATOMS: atom_id res chain seq x y z
N MET A 1 -17.03 -19.17 10.65
CA MET A 1 -17.41 -19.86 9.39
C MET A 1 -17.93 -21.24 9.77
N THR A 2 -19.12 -21.60 9.28
CA THR A 2 -19.75 -22.91 9.55
C THR A 2 -19.28 -23.93 8.50
N PRO A 3 -19.35 -25.24 8.79
CA PRO A 3 -19.10 -26.30 7.80
C PRO A 3 -19.97 -26.23 6.52
N GLU A 4 -21.01 -25.40 6.54
CA GLU A 4 -22.08 -25.33 5.52
C GLU A 4 -21.62 -24.75 4.17
N ASP A 5 -20.50 -24.02 4.12
CA ASP A 5 -20.01 -23.38 2.88
C ASP A 5 -19.01 -24.26 2.10
N THR A 6 -18.64 -25.43 2.63
CA THR A 6 -17.64 -26.31 2.00
C THR A 6 -18.28 -27.17 0.92
N LEU A 7 -17.82 -27.02 -0.32
CA LEU A 7 -18.28 -27.79 -1.48
C LEU A 7 -17.53 -29.13 -1.54
N TYR A 8 -16.18 -29.06 -1.57
CA TYR A 8 -15.31 -30.23 -1.70
C TYR A 8 -14.20 -30.21 -0.67
N VAL A 9 -13.78 -31.40 -0.24
CA VAL A 9 -12.60 -31.58 0.63
C VAL A 9 -11.74 -32.67 0.02
N ILE A 10 -10.68 -32.24 -0.66
CA ILE A 10 -9.78 -33.13 -1.38
C ILE A 10 -8.60 -33.45 -0.48
N LEU A 11 -8.42 -34.72 -0.14
CA LEU A 11 -7.37 -35.21 0.75
C LEU A 11 -6.52 -36.29 0.04
N PRO A 12 -5.22 -36.38 0.35
CA PRO A 12 -4.40 -37.52 -0.06
C PRO A 12 -4.80 -38.77 0.74
N LEU A 13 -4.91 -39.92 0.08
CA LEU A 13 -5.31 -41.20 0.72
C LEU A 13 -4.16 -42.18 0.94
N CYS A 14 -3.20 -42.25 0.02
CA CYS A 14 -2.08 -43.17 0.13
C CYS A 14 -0.90 -42.71 -0.75
N VAL A 15 0.32 -43.00 -0.29
CA VAL A 15 1.56 -42.81 -1.06
C VAL A 15 2.15 -44.20 -1.33
N GLU A 16 1.79 -44.81 -2.46
CA GLU A 16 2.44 -46.05 -2.92
C GLU A 16 3.43 -45.72 -4.03
N ASN A 17 4.69 -46.12 -3.87
CA ASN A 17 5.78 -45.87 -4.83
C ASN A 17 5.99 -44.38 -5.18
N GLY A 18 5.73 -43.48 -4.22
CA GLY A 18 5.89 -42.03 -4.42
C GLY A 18 4.72 -41.36 -5.16
N LYS A 19 3.72 -42.13 -5.63
CA LYS A 19 2.51 -41.57 -6.22
C LYS A 19 1.45 -41.36 -5.15
N VAL A 20 0.88 -40.16 -5.10
CA VAL A 20 -0.18 -39.81 -4.15
C VAL A 20 -1.52 -39.85 -4.85
N GLU A 21 -2.44 -40.65 -4.32
CA GLU A 21 -3.83 -40.65 -4.76
C GLU A 21 -4.63 -39.63 -3.93
N PHE A 22 -5.30 -38.70 -4.61
CA PHE A 22 -6.23 -37.76 -3.97
C PHE A 22 -7.67 -38.20 -4.18
N ARG A 23 -8.52 -37.98 -3.19
CA ARG A 23 -9.98 -38.13 -3.34
C ARG A 23 -10.73 -36.99 -2.67
N ASP A 24 -11.85 -36.63 -3.28
CA ASP A 24 -12.85 -35.79 -2.63
C ASP A 24 -13.67 -36.60 -1.62
N PHE A 25 -13.62 -36.16 -0.37
CA PHE A 25 -14.33 -36.80 0.74
C PHE A 25 -15.84 -36.53 0.71
N THR A 26 -16.32 -35.51 -0.01
CA THR A 26 -17.76 -35.27 -0.19
C THR A 26 -18.34 -36.14 -1.31
N ARG A 27 -17.49 -36.76 -2.14
CA ARG A 27 -17.84 -37.63 -3.29
C ARG A 27 -18.67 -36.93 -4.36
N GLN A 28 -18.44 -35.63 -4.52
CA GLN A 28 -19.15 -34.80 -5.48
C GLN A 28 -18.30 -34.40 -6.68
N CYS A 29 -16.96 -34.55 -6.59
CA CYS A 29 -16.07 -34.42 -7.73
C CYS A 29 -15.16 -35.64 -7.91
N GLU A 30 -14.65 -35.80 -9.12
CA GLU A 30 -13.62 -36.76 -9.48
C GLU A 30 -12.26 -36.09 -9.39
N VAL A 31 -11.30 -36.78 -8.80
CA VAL A 31 -9.94 -36.27 -8.62
C VAL A 31 -8.98 -37.27 -9.21
N GLN A 32 -8.13 -36.81 -10.12
CA GLN A 32 -7.13 -37.62 -10.80
C GLN A 32 -5.75 -37.00 -10.64
N THR A 33 -4.83 -37.77 -10.05
CA THR A 33 -3.41 -37.47 -10.10
C THR A 33 -2.86 -37.89 -11.48
N VAL A 34 -2.49 -36.93 -12.32
CA VAL A 34 -1.94 -37.19 -13.66
C VAL A 34 -0.49 -37.67 -13.54
N ASP A 35 0.30 -36.93 -12.75
CA ASP A 35 1.67 -37.22 -12.38
C ASP A 35 1.96 -36.64 -10.98
N GLU A 36 3.20 -36.76 -10.49
CA GLU A 36 3.61 -36.25 -9.17
C GLU A 36 3.53 -34.71 -9.02
N TYR A 37 3.31 -33.97 -10.11
CA TYR A 37 3.22 -32.51 -10.12
C TYR A 37 1.85 -31.99 -10.55
N THR A 38 0.96 -32.81 -11.11
CA THR A 38 -0.28 -32.37 -11.75
C THR A 38 -1.51 -33.11 -11.21
N LEU A 39 -2.46 -32.32 -10.69
CA LEU A 39 -3.74 -32.76 -10.15
C LEU A 39 -4.87 -32.23 -11.04
N GLN A 40 -5.82 -33.10 -11.40
CA GLN A 40 -7.04 -32.73 -12.09
C GLN A 40 -8.25 -32.96 -11.18
N ILE A 41 -9.13 -31.97 -11.13
CA ILE A 41 -10.37 -31.99 -10.35
C ILE A 41 -11.52 -31.74 -11.33
N GLU A 42 -12.35 -32.74 -11.54
CA GLU A 42 -13.52 -32.65 -12.43
C GLU A 42 -14.82 -32.72 -11.62
N GLY A 43 -15.67 -31.70 -11.75
CA GLY A 43 -16.92 -31.64 -11.00
C GLY A 43 -17.85 -30.52 -11.46
N GLU A 44 -19.03 -30.45 -10.86
CA GLU A 44 -19.99 -29.37 -11.08
C GLU A 44 -19.79 -28.27 -10.04
N PHE A 45 -19.21 -27.15 -10.43
CA PHE A 45 -19.01 -26.02 -9.52
C PHE A 45 -20.23 -25.10 -9.56
N PRO A 46 -20.63 -24.48 -8.43
CA PRO A 46 -21.72 -23.51 -8.44
C PRO A 46 -21.33 -22.31 -9.31
N GLU A 47 -22.33 -21.71 -9.95
CA GLU A 47 -22.15 -20.46 -10.68
C GLU A 47 -21.59 -19.36 -9.75
N GLY A 48 -20.64 -18.58 -10.29
CA GLY A 48 -19.97 -17.50 -9.60
C GLY A 48 -18.58 -17.87 -9.08
N LEU A 49 -18.13 -17.13 -8.07
CA LEU A 49 -16.76 -17.19 -7.58
C LEU A 49 -16.58 -18.32 -6.56
N VAL A 50 -15.64 -19.21 -6.84
CA VAL A 50 -15.31 -20.38 -6.00
C VAL A 50 -13.86 -20.29 -5.55
N ARG A 51 -13.66 -20.39 -4.24
CA ARG A 51 -12.37 -20.30 -3.56
C ARG A 51 -11.78 -21.69 -3.34
N PHE A 52 -10.48 -21.80 -3.54
CA PHE A 52 -9.67 -22.98 -3.28
C PHE A 52 -8.61 -22.63 -2.22
N ASP A 53 -8.67 -23.29 -1.06
CA ASP A 53 -7.62 -23.21 -0.04
C ASP A 53 -6.70 -24.43 -0.18
N VAL A 54 -5.45 -24.19 -0.53
CA VAL A 54 -4.41 -25.22 -0.67
C VAL A 54 -3.52 -25.16 0.56
N GLU A 55 -3.31 -26.29 1.22
CA GLU A 55 -2.44 -26.38 2.40
C GLU A 55 -1.41 -27.49 2.22
N LEU A 56 -0.16 -27.21 2.57
CA LEU A 56 0.93 -28.17 2.65
C LEU A 56 0.95 -28.86 4.01
N GLN A 57 1.39 -30.11 4.01
CA GLN A 57 1.66 -30.87 5.22
C GLN A 57 2.79 -30.20 6.03
N PRO A 58 2.62 -30.08 7.36
CA PRO A 58 3.66 -29.58 8.27
C PRO A 58 5.02 -30.24 8.04
N GLY A 59 6.06 -29.44 7.83
CA GLY A 59 7.46 -29.87 7.73
C GLY A 59 7.88 -30.55 6.43
N ARG A 60 7.00 -30.64 5.42
CA ARG A 60 7.33 -31.27 4.12
C ARG A 60 8.09 -30.35 3.17
N LEU A 61 7.78 -29.06 3.17
CA LEU A 61 8.54 -28.07 2.42
C LEU A 61 9.87 -27.78 3.13
N ASP A 62 10.96 -27.68 2.37
CA ASP A 62 12.20 -27.12 2.90
C ASP A 62 12.08 -25.60 3.01
N TYR A 63 11.85 -25.13 4.23
CA TYR A 63 11.69 -23.71 4.53
C TYR A 63 12.95 -22.91 4.23
N GLU A 64 14.13 -23.53 4.19
CA GLU A 64 15.38 -22.85 3.84
C GLU A 64 15.28 -22.17 2.47
N THR A 65 14.48 -22.73 1.56
CA THR A 65 14.22 -22.18 0.22
C THR A 65 13.41 -20.88 0.22
N LEU A 66 12.83 -20.49 1.36
CA LEU A 66 12.08 -19.23 1.52
C LEU A 66 12.94 -18.09 2.07
N TYR A 67 14.19 -18.36 2.46
CA TYR A 67 15.07 -17.37 3.07
C TYR A 67 16.19 -16.98 2.11
N GLU A 68 16.59 -15.72 2.19
CA GLU A 68 17.74 -15.18 1.48
C GLU A 68 18.81 -14.69 2.45
N GLU A 69 20.07 -14.71 2.03
CA GLU A 69 21.15 -14.07 2.77
C GLU A 69 21.38 -12.65 2.25
N LEU A 70 20.97 -11.67 3.05
CA LEU A 70 21.05 -10.24 2.73
C LEU A 70 22.11 -9.54 3.59
N SER A 71 22.85 -8.60 3.00
CA SER A 71 23.88 -7.84 3.73
C SER A 71 23.26 -6.87 4.73
N GLU A 72 23.72 -6.93 5.98
CA GLU A 72 23.44 -5.98 7.03
C GLU A 72 24.15 -4.64 6.74
N TYR A 73 23.42 -3.55 6.92
CA TYR A 73 23.91 -2.19 6.73
C TYR A 73 25.01 -1.87 7.74
N LEU A 74 26.03 -1.14 7.30
CA LEU A 74 27.28 -0.80 8.01
C LEU A 74 28.25 -1.96 8.25
N SER A 75 27.78 -3.13 8.74
CA SER A 75 28.66 -4.27 9.01
C SER A 75 29.07 -5.01 7.72
N GLY A 76 28.20 -5.05 6.72
CA GLY A 76 28.36 -5.86 5.52
C GLY A 76 28.21 -7.37 5.77
N GLU A 77 27.91 -7.79 7.00
CA GLU A 77 27.69 -9.20 7.33
C GLU A 77 26.40 -9.70 6.68
N TYR A 78 26.45 -10.89 6.09
CA TYR A 78 25.25 -11.51 5.54
C TYR A 78 24.40 -12.12 6.65
N ARG A 79 23.12 -11.77 6.65
CA ARG A 79 22.11 -12.30 7.56
C ARG A 79 21.05 -13.03 6.76
N LYS A 80 20.65 -14.18 7.25
CA LYS A 80 19.50 -14.90 6.72
C LYS A 80 18.22 -14.16 7.07
N ILE A 81 17.38 -13.87 6.08
CA ILE A 81 16.14 -13.10 6.19
C ILE A 81 15.05 -13.84 5.45
N GLY A 82 13.90 -13.96 6.10
CA GLY A 82 12.76 -14.60 5.50
C GLY A 82 11.79 -15.13 6.55
N PRO A 83 10.75 -15.84 6.12
CA PRO A 83 10.47 -16.15 4.73
C PRO A 83 10.16 -14.89 3.91
N LEU A 84 10.62 -14.87 2.66
CA LEU A 84 10.38 -13.80 1.70
C LEU A 84 9.33 -14.26 0.69
N ASP A 85 8.49 -13.34 0.24
CA ASP A 85 7.59 -13.57 -0.89
C ASP A 85 8.37 -13.42 -2.19
N LEU A 86 9.24 -12.43 -2.30
CA LEU A 86 10.05 -12.16 -3.48
C LEU A 86 11.49 -12.62 -3.29
N ALA A 87 11.99 -13.41 -4.24
CA ALA A 87 13.40 -13.71 -4.35
C ALA A 87 14.09 -12.52 -5.01
N PHE A 88 15.14 -12.03 -4.36
CA PHE A 88 15.91 -10.86 -4.77
C PHE A 88 16.96 -11.21 -5.84
N THR A 89 16.59 -12.02 -6.84
CA THR A 89 17.47 -12.46 -7.93
C THR A 89 17.24 -11.66 -9.22
N MET A 90 18.08 -11.87 -10.23
CA MET A 90 17.87 -11.37 -11.59
C MET A 90 17.81 -12.55 -12.59
N PRO A 91 16.67 -12.80 -13.25
CA PRO A 91 15.39 -12.10 -13.08
C PRO A 91 14.78 -12.35 -11.68
N PRO A 92 13.96 -11.42 -11.17
CA PRO A 92 13.20 -11.63 -9.94
C PRO A 92 12.24 -12.80 -10.13
N HIS A 93 12.01 -13.59 -9.08
CA HIS A 93 10.97 -14.62 -9.06
C HIS A 93 10.34 -14.69 -7.67
N MET A 94 9.23 -15.41 -7.53
CA MET A 94 8.62 -15.66 -6.23
C MET A 94 9.52 -16.58 -5.39
N ALA A 95 9.93 -16.13 -4.21
CA ALA A 95 10.63 -16.96 -3.23
C ALA A 95 9.67 -18.00 -2.64
N VAL A 96 8.37 -17.70 -2.54
CA VAL A 96 7.35 -18.70 -2.23
C VAL A 96 7.05 -19.60 -3.45
N PRO A 97 6.80 -20.91 -3.25
CA PRO A 97 6.42 -21.79 -4.35
C PRO A 97 5.14 -21.34 -5.05
N MET A 98 4.96 -21.78 -6.29
CA MET A 98 3.78 -21.48 -7.11
C MET A 98 3.11 -22.73 -7.66
N LEU A 99 1.80 -22.65 -7.85
CA LEU A 99 0.98 -23.63 -8.56
C LEU A 99 0.32 -22.98 -9.77
N ALA A 100 0.54 -23.51 -10.97
CA ALA A 100 -0.25 -23.16 -12.14
C ALA A 100 -1.66 -23.72 -11.99
N VAL A 101 -2.66 -22.90 -12.32
CA VAL A 101 -4.06 -23.30 -12.25
C VAL A 101 -4.72 -23.05 -13.60
N ALA A 102 -5.24 -24.11 -14.22
CA ALA A 102 -6.00 -24.06 -15.45
C ALA A 102 -7.47 -24.45 -15.22
N LEU A 103 -8.37 -23.83 -15.96
CA LEU A 103 -9.80 -24.12 -15.98
C LEU A 103 -10.18 -24.55 -17.40
N ASP A 104 -10.77 -25.74 -17.53
CA ASP A 104 -11.17 -26.36 -18.80
C ASP A 104 -10.03 -26.39 -19.85
N GLY A 105 -8.78 -26.57 -19.38
CA GLY A 105 -7.58 -26.60 -20.21
C GLY A 105 -6.97 -25.23 -20.53
N GLU A 106 -7.65 -24.12 -20.25
CA GLU A 106 -7.08 -22.77 -20.35
C GLU A 106 -6.37 -22.41 -19.04
N LEU A 107 -5.10 -22.05 -19.13
CA LEU A 107 -4.37 -21.58 -17.97
C LEU A 107 -4.92 -20.25 -17.48
N PHE A 108 -5.32 -20.21 -16.21
CA PHE A 108 -5.94 -19.05 -15.59
C PHE A 108 -4.91 -18.15 -14.89
N GLY A 109 -3.96 -18.75 -14.18
CA GLY A 109 -2.95 -18.01 -13.42
C GLY A 109 -2.03 -18.92 -12.60
N LYS A 110 -1.10 -18.31 -11.86
CA LYS A 110 -0.16 -19.02 -10.96
C LYS A 110 -0.45 -18.63 -9.53
N MET A 111 -1.00 -19.52 -8.70
CA MET A 111 -1.26 -19.26 -7.28
C MET A 111 0.07 -19.29 -6.54
N TRP A 112 0.29 -18.33 -5.64
CA TRP A 112 1.49 -18.31 -4.81
C TRP A 112 1.09 -18.76 -3.43
N PHE A 113 1.96 -19.53 -2.78
CA PHE A 113 1.80 -19.76 -1.37
C PHE A 113 2.05 -18.46 -0.60
N GLU A 114 1.34 -18.27 0.49
CA GLU A 114 1.45 -17.06 1.28
C GLU A 114 2.60 -17.14 2.25
N LEU A 115 3.04 -15.99 2.75
CA LEU A 115 3.97 -15.99 3.85
C LEU A 115 3.33 -16.63 5.08
N PRO A 116 4.03 -17.59 5.71
CA PRO A 116 3.52 -18.29 6.87
C PRO A 116 3.41 -17.32 8.05
N SER A 117 2.37 -17.49 8.85
CA SER A 117 2.30 -16.90 10.18
C SER A 117 3.43 -17.39 11.10
N VAL A 118 3.58 -16.79 12.29
CA VAL A 118 4.51 -17.31 13.32
C VAL A 118 4.18 -18.75 13.70
N GLU A 119 2.89 -19.07 13.81
CA GLU A 119 2.46 -20.42 14.16
C GLU A 119 2.73 -21.38 13.01
N ASP A 120 2.42 -20.97 11.79
CA ASP A 120 2.76 -21.71 10.58
C ASP A 120 4.27 -21.97 10.47
N LEU A 121 5.13 -21.01 10.83
CA LEU A 121 6.58 -21.19 10.86
C LEU A 121 7.02 -22.23 11.89
N ARG A 122 6.45 -22.19 13.09
CA ARG A 122 6.72 -23.21 14.13
C ARG A 122 6.30 -24.60 13.68
N GLN A 123 5.17 -24.68 12.99
CA GLN A 123 4.65 -25.93 12.44
C GLN A 123 5.29 -26.30 11.09
N ARG A 124 6.08 -25.41 10.48
CA ARG A 124 6.54 -25.51 9.10
C ARG A 124 5.38 -25.80 8.13
N LYS A 125 4.28 -25.09 8.29
CA LYS A 125 3.06 -25.18 7.50
C LYS A 125 2.96 -24.03 6.52
N LEU A 126 2.60 -24.33 5.27
CA LEU A 126 2.42 -23.31 4.24
C LEU A 126 1.05 -23.49 3.58
N GLY A 127 0.40 -22.38 3.23
CA GLY A 127 -0.89 -22.40 2.55
C GLY A 127 -1.01 -21.28 1.53
N GLY A 128 -1.87 -21.49 0.55
CA GLY A 128 -2.19 -20.52 -0.48
C GLY A 128 -3.69 -20.54 -0.77
N VAL A 129 -4.20 -19.44 -1.32
CA VAL A 129 -5.61 -19.33 -1.73
C VAL A 129 -5.71 -18.68 -3.08
N PHE A 130 -6.47 -19.32 -3.96
CA PHE A 130 -6.95 -18.70 -5.20
C PHE A 130 -8.46 -18.82 -5.32
N ALA A 131 -9.02 -18.11 -6.30
CA ALA A 131 -10.40 -18.30 -6.70
C ALA A 131 -10.56 -18.35 -8.22
N LEU A 132 -11.62 -19.02 -8.67
CA LEU A 132 -12.01 -19.13 -10.07
C LEU A 132 -13.47 -18.77 -10.20
N GLU A 133 -13.82 -18.11 -11.30
CA GLU A 133 -15.20 -17.82 -11.65
C GLU A 133 -15.75 -18.91 -12.58
N PHE A 134 -16.89 -19.50 -12.20
CA PHE A 134 -17.55 -20.56 -12.94
C PHE A 134 -18.87 -20.07 -13.55
N PRO A 135 -19.11 -20.30 -14.86
CA PRO A 135 -20.35 -19.91 -15.53
C PRO A 135 -21.58 -20.77 -15.18
N GLY A 136 -21.44 -21.77 -14.28
CA GLY A 136 -22.51 -22.68 -13.90
C GLY A 136 -22.96 -23.64 -15.01
N GLY A 137 -23.84 -24.58 -14.66
CA GLY A 137 -24.59 -25.38 -15.64
C GLY A 137 -23.83 -26.44 -16.43
N LYS A 138 -22.56 -26.69 -16.13
CA LYS A 138 -21.78 -27.80 -16.70
C LYS A 138 -20.70 -28.31 -15.73
N ARG A 139 -20.17 -29.49 -16.02
CA ARG A 139 -18.94 -30.00 -15.39
C ARG A 139 -17.75 -29.21 -15.92
N HIS A 140 -16.82 -28.91 -15.02
CA HIS A 140 -15.57 -28.22 -15.32
C HIS A 140 -14.39 -29.05 -14.86
N THR A 141 -13.24 -28.85 -15.51
CA THR A 141 -11.97 -29.44 -15.10
C THR A 141 -11.04 -28.36 -14.59
N VAL A 142 -10.68 -28.42 -13.31
CA VAL A 142 -9.64 -27.59 -12.71
C VAL A 142 -8.34 -28.41 -12.68
N THR A 143 -7.31 -27.93 -13.36
CA THR A 143 -5.97 -28.52 -13.29
C THR A 143 -5.09 -27.66 -12.40
N ILE A 144 -4.45 -28.27 -11.42
CA ILE A 144 -3.47 -27.63 -10.53
C ILE A 144 -2.13 -28.32 -10.78
N SER A 145 -1.11 -27.58 -11.20
CA SER A 145 0.21 -28.13 -11.47
C SER A 145 1.31 -27.36 -10.75
N VAL A 146 2.35 -28.07 -10.28
CA VAL A 146 3.55 -27.43 -9.77
C VAL A 146 4.32 -26.81 -10.94
N GLU A 147 4.61 -25.52 -10.82
CA GLU A 147 5.42 -24.77 -11.79
C GLU A 147 6.77 -25.45 -12.00
N GLU A 148 7.24 -25.52 -13.24
CA GLU A 148 8.48 -26.22 -13.60
C GLU A 148 9.67 -25.75 -12.75
N GLY A 149 9.76 -24.43 -12.55
CA GLY A 149 10.78 -23.81 -11.71
C GLY A 149 10.71 -24.18 -10.23
N ASP A 150 9.59 -24.71 -9.73
CA ASP A 150 9.39 -25.07 -8.31
C ASP A 150 9.44 -26.58 -8.04
N ARG A 151 9.49 -27.42 -9.08
CA ARG A 151 9.49 -28.90 -8.95
C ARG A 151 10.67 -29.45 -8.16
N TYR A 152 11.74 -28.68 -8.00
CA TYR A 152 12.89 -29.07 -7.16
C TYR A 152 12.59 -29.01 -5.65
N ARG A 153 11.55 -28.27 -5.24
CA ARG A 153 11.20 -28.03 -3.83
C ARG A 153 9.74 -28.33 -3.48
N LEU A 154 8.88 -28.54 -4.48
CA LEU A 154 7.46 -28.81 -4.29
C LEU A 154 7.01 -29.97 -5.19
N ASP A 155 6.24 -30.89 -4.62
CA ASP A 155 5.51 -31.93 -5.34
C ASP A 155 4.12 -32.12 -4.69
N LEU A 156 3.22 -32.83 -5.37
CA LEU A 156 1.86 -33.02 -4.86
C LEU A 156 1.81 -33.88 -3.59
N SER A 157 2.82 -34.71 -3.31
CA SER A 157 2.87 -35.50 -2.07
C SER A 157 2.97 -34.63 -0.82
N MET A 158 3.36 -33.36 -0.97
CA MET A 158 3.44 -32.40 0.11
C MET A 158 2.08 -31.76 0.44
N LEU A 159 1.06 -31.88 -0.41
CA LEU A 159 -0.26 -31.30 -0.11
C LEU A 159 -0.91 -32.06 1.06
N GLU A 160 -1.42 -31.31 2.04
CA GLU A 160 -2.24 -31.85 3.14
C GLU A 160 -3.69 -31.94 2.71
N ARG A 161 -4.21 -30.86 2.10
CA ARG A 161 -5.60 -30.75 1.69
C ARG A 161 -5.82 -29.63 0.70
N ILE A 162 -6.87 -29.79 -0.11
CA ILE A 162 -7.49 -28.70 -0.86
C ILE A 162 -8.94 -28.59 -0.41
N ARG A 163 -9.35 -27.41 0.06
CA ARG A 163 -10.76 -27.11 0.38
C ARG A 163 -11.34 -26.22 -0.69
N VAL A 164 -12.51 -26.60 -1.20
CA VAL A 164 -13.24 -25.84 -2.20
C VAL A 164 -14.52 -25.31 -1.58
N ARG A 165 -14.79 -24.02 -1.74
CA ARG A 165 -15.95 -23.34 -1.13
C ARG A 165 -16.40 -22.16 -1.98
N ARG A 166 -17.59 -21.63 -1.69
CA ARG A 166 -18.00 -20.34 -2.27
C ARG A 166 -17.06 -19.24 -1.77
N ASP A 167 -16.64 -18.34 -2.67
CA ASP A 167 -15.89 -17.16 -2.27
C ASP A 167 -16.83 -16.16 -1.58
N SER A 168 -16.32 -15.50 -0.55
CA SER A 168 -17.07 -14.54 0.26
C SER A 168 -17.08 -13.13 -0.31
N ARG A 169 -16.26 -12.85 -1.33
CA ARG A 169 -16.16 -11.52 -1.94
C ARG A 169 -17.45 -11.18 -2.65
N GLN A 170 -17.95 -9.99 -2.35
CA GLN A 170 -19.25 -9.56 -2.85
C GLN A 170 -19.11 -8.78 -4.15
N ARG A 171 -20.13 -8.89 -4.99
CA ARG A 171 -20.38 -8.02 -6.14
C ARG A 171 -21.39 -6.97 -5.69
N MET A 172 -21.17 -5.72 -6.09
CA MET A 172 -22.12 -4.65 -5.83
C MET A 172 -23.02 -4.42 -7.03
N GLU A 173 -24.33 -4.41 -6.83
CA GLU A 173 -25.25 -3.99 -7.87
C GLU A 173 -25.07 -2.47 -8.09
N VAL A 174 -24.61 -2.10 -9.29
CA VAL A 174 -24.44 -0.70 -9.68
C VAL A 174 -25.09 -0.46 -11.03
N GLN A 175 -25.64 0.74 -11.18
CA GLN A 175 -26.15 1.24 -12.45
C GLN A 175 -25.58 2.64 -12.69
N PRO A 176 -25.37 3.03 -13.96
CA PRO A 176 -25.08 4.42 -14.29
C PRO A 176 -26.24 5.31 -13.81
N ARG A 177 -25.94 6.52 -13.34
CA ARG A 177 -26.95 7.54 -13.09
C ARG A 177 -27.72 7.85 -14.38
N GLU A 178 -29.00 8.15 -14.25
CA GLU A 178 -29.86 8.50 -15.40
C GLU A 178 -29.39 9.77 -16.13
N ASP A 179 -28.77 10.70 -15.40
CA ASP A 179 -28.26 11.97 -15.92
C ASP A 179 -26.81 11.89 -16.44
N LEU A 180 -26.16 10.71 -16.37
CA LEU A 180 -24.79 10.56 -16.83
C LEU A 180 -24.73 10.58 -18.37
N ASN A 181 -24.29 11.71 -18.93
CA ASN A 181 -24.04 11.83 -20.36
C ASN A 181 -22.74 11.11 -20.76
N ARG A 182 -22.84 9.81 -21.03
CA ARG A 182 -21.70 8.95 -21.40
C ARG A 182 -21.09 9.28 -22.78
N GLY A 183 -21.77 10.09 -23.60
CA GLY A 183 -21.24 10.59 -24.86
C GLY A 183 -20.29 11.79 -24.70
N GLN A 184 -20.16 12.33 -23.48
CA GLN A 184 -19.28 13.43 -23.15
C GLN A 184 -18.19 12.98 -22.17
N PRO A 185 -17.06 13.70 -22.08
CA PRO A 185 -16.08 13.52 -21.01
C PRO A 185 -16.77 13.58 -19.64
N TRP A 186 -16.53 12.59 -18.78
CA TRP A 186 -17.14 12.52 -17.45
C TRP A 186 -16.26 11.78 -16.43
N LEU A 187 -15.42 10.84 -16.88
CA LEU A 187 -14.62 10.00 -15.99
C LEU A 187 -13.69 10.87 -15.15
N PHE A 188 -13.79 10.75 -13.83
CA PHE A 188 -13.07 11.58 -12.85
C PHE A 188 -13.31 13.09 -12.93
N LEU A 189 -14.25 13.58 -13.75
CA LEU A 189 -14.58 15.01 -13.82
C LEU A 189 -15.53 15.47 -12.70
N GLN A 190 -15.99 14.56 -11.84
CA GLN A 190 -16.68 14.92 -10.58
C GLN A 190 -17.99 15.67 -10.78
N GLY A 191 -18.65 15.39 -11.90
CA GLY A 191 -19.88 16.04 -12.33
C GLY A 191 -19.68 17.39 -13.04
N HIS A 192 -18.44 17.86 -13.21
CA HIS A 192 -18.14 19.12 -13.87
C HIS A 192 -18.15 19.00 -15.39
N THR A 193 -18.67 20.01 -16.09
CA THR A 193 -18.57 20.08 -17.55
C THR A 193 -17.24 20.67 -18.00
N VAL A 194 -16.86 20.43 -19.26
CA VAL A 194 -15.62 20.97 -19.83
C VAL A 194 -15.64 22.51 -19.83
N GLU A 195 -16.80 23.11 -20.06
CA GLU A 195 -17.01 24.56 -20.08
C GLU A 195 -16.80 25.17 -18.68
N GLU A 196 -17.32 24.52 -17.63
CA GLU A 196 -17.09 24.95 -16.25
C GLU A 196 -15.59 24.93 -15.93
N LEU A 197 -14.90 23.84 -16.30
CA LEU A 197 -13.47 23.68 -16.07
C LEU A 197 -12.63 24.69 -16.85
N ARG A 198 -13.02 25.07 -18.07
CA ARG A 198 -12.40 26.17 -18.81
C ARG A 198 -12.61 27.51 -18.10
N GLY A 199 -13.80 27.75 -17.57
CA GLY A 199 -14.09 28.93 -16.75
C GLY A 199 -13.19 29.00 -15.51
N TRP A 200 -12.99 27.87 -14.83
CA TRP A 200 -12.09 27.77 -13.68
C TRP A 200 -10.63 28.06 -14.05
N ARG A 201 -10.16 27.50 -15.17
CA ARG A 201 -8.81 27.76 -15.71
C ARG A 201 -8.54 29.25 -15.82
N GLU A 202 -9.50 30.01 -16.31
CA GLU A 202 -9.37 31.44 -16.57
C GLU A 202 -9.59 32.29 -15.31
N ALA A 203 -10.51 31.90 -14.44
CA ALA A 203 -10.91 32.69 -13.28
C ALA A 203 -10.07 32.43 -12.02
N THR A 204 -9.87 31.16 -11.65
CA THR A 204 -9.38 30.79 -10.31
C THR A 204 -8.17 29.85 -10.34
N HIS A 205 -7.88 29.19 -11.46
CA HIS A 205 -6.86 28.14 -11.56
C HIS A 205 -5.68 28.52 -12.47
N ALA A 206 -5.55 29.78 -12.91
CA ALA A 206 -4.54 30.18 -13.88
C ALA A 206 -3.10 29.83 -13.46
N GLU A 207 -2.71 30.08 -12.20
CA GLU A 207 -1.39 29.73 -11.68
C GLU A 207 -1.17 28.21 -11.66
N LEU A 208 -2.18 27.47 -11.21
CA LEU A 208 -2.10 26.01 -11.12
C LEU A 208 -2.01 25.37 -12.51
N TRP A 209 -2.69 25.95 -13.48
CA TRP A 209 -2.62 25.54 -14.87
C TRP A 209 -1.22 25.74 -15.47
N GLU A 210 -0.53 26.84 -15.15
CA GLU A 210 0.88 27.01 -15.54
C GLU A 210 1.80 25.97 -14.88
N GLU A 211 1.56 25.66 -13.61
CA GLU A 211 2.29 24.61 -12.92
C GLU A 211 2.10 23.25 -13.61
N MET A 212 0.85 22.92 -14.00
CA MET A 212 0.55 21.70 -14.76
C MET A 212 1.27 21.67 -16.11
N ARG A 213 1.24 22.79 -16.85
CA ARG A 213 1.98 22.91 -18.11
C ARG A 213 3.47 22.66 -17.94
N ALA A 214 4.07 23.27 -16.93
CA ALA A 214 5.49 23.09 -16.63
C ALA A 214 5.81 21.64 -16.24
N THR A 215 4.94 20.99 -15.46
CA THR A 215 5.06 19.58 -15.11
C THR A 215 5.02 18.68 -16.35
N VAL A 216 4.02 18.84 -17.22
CA VAL A 216 3.85 18.03 -18.43
C VAL A 216 4.98 18.27 -19.43
N ALA A 217 5.41 19.52 -19.62
CA ALA A 217 6.54 19.85 -20.49
C ALA A 217 7.83 19.18 -20.01
N GLY A 218 8.13 19.26 -18.71
CA GLY A 218 9.31 18.59 -18.13
C GLY A 218 9.26 17.07 -18.28
N TRP A 219 8.07 16.46 -18.14
CA TRP A 219 7.89 15.03 -18.38
C TRP A 219 8.11 14.65 -19.85
N LEU A 220 7.53 15.40 -20.79
CA LEU A 220 7.70 15.13 -22.23
C LEU A 220 9.16 15.27 -22.68
N GLU A 221 9.91 16.21 -22.10
CA GLU A 221 11.32 16.44 -22.42
C GLU A 221 12.23 15.35 -21.85
N THR A 222 12.02 14.97 -20.59
CA THR A 222 12.95 14.08 -19.87
C THR A 222 12.53 12.61 -19.89
N GLY A 223 11.26 12.33 -20.15
CA GLY A 223 10.64 11.03 -19.90
C GLY A 223 10.57 10.67 -18.41
N GLU A 224 10.89 11.59 -17.49
CA GLU A 224 10.87 11.34 -16.05
C GLU A 224 9.59 11.89 -15.41
N THR A 225 8.97 11.09 -14.55
CA THR A 225 7.81 11.53 -13.75
C THR A 225 8.30 12.35 -12.55
N PRO A 226 7.65 13.49 -12.21
CA PRO A 226 8.04 14.29 -11.04
C PRO A 226 7.96 13.50 -9.73
N THR A 227 6.97 12.60 -9.63
CA THR A 227 6.75 11.70 -8.50
C THR A 227 6.21 10.37 -8.99
N ARG A 228 6.42 9.30 -8.20
CA ARG A 228 5.81 7.99 -8.47
C ARG A 228 4.29 8.10 -8.33
N GLY A 229 3.56 7.61 -9.33
CA GLY A 229 2.09 7.62 -9.33
C GLY A 229 1.48 8.91 -9.86
N PHE A 230 2.29 9.74 -10.51
CA PHE A 230 1.79 10.94 -11.14
C PHE A 230 1.09 10.59 -12.47
N PRO A 231 -0.19 10.98 -12.67
CA PRO A 231 -0.96 10.59 -13.84
C PRO A 231 -0.66 11.50 -15.04
N ASN A 232 0.55 11.39 -15.61
CA ASN A 232 1.06 12.33 -16.61
C ASN A 232 0.24 12.30 -17.90
N LEU A 233 -0.09 11.11 -18.41
CA LEU A 233 -0.83 10.95 -19.66
C LEU A 233 -2.27 11.42 -19.51
N ALA A 234 -2.92 11.11 -18.40
CA ALA A 234 -4.23 11.68 -18.08
C ALA A 234 -4.12 13.22 -17.94
N THR A 235 -3.10 13.74 -17.27
CA THR A 235 -2.90 15.20 -17.14
C THR A 235 -2.75 15.88 -18.51
N LEU A 236 -1.98 15.29 -19.43
CA LEU A 236 -1.85 15.78 -20.80
C LEU A 236 -3.18 15.69 -21.58
N ALA A 237 -3.96 14.62 -21.39
CA ALA A 237 -5.29 14.48 -21.99
C ALA A 237 -6.29 15.50 -21.42
N PHE A 238 -6.25 15.78 -20.12
CA PHE A 238 -7.03 16.83 -19.48
C PHE A 238 -6.69 18.19 -20.11
N MET A 239 -5.41 18.44 -20.33
CA MET A 239 -4.99 19.68 -20.97
C MET A 239 -5.52 19.80 -22.40
N ALA A 240 -5.37 18.73 -23.20
CA ALA A 240 -5.94 18.64 -24.54
C ALA A 240 -7.47 18.83 -24.55
N LEU A 241 -8.15 18.36 -23.51
CA LEU A 241 -9.58 18.54 -23.34
C LEU A 241 -9.95 20.02 -23.18
N LEU A 242 -9.29 20.73 -22.26
CA LEU A 242 -9.58 22.13 -21.98
C LEU A 242 -9.07 23.12 -23.04
N GLU A 243 -8.01 22.76 -23.78
CA GLU A 243 -7.44 23.59 -24.86
C GLU A 243 -8.19 23.47 -26.20
N ALA A 244 -9.04 22.45 -26.35
CA ALA A 244 -9.79 22.24 -27.57
C ALA A 244 -10.65 23.45 -27.91
N GLU A 245 -10.61 23.90 -29.16
CA GLU A 245 -11.67 24.77 -29.69
C GLU A 245 -13.00 24.00 -29.68
N GLU A 246 -14.11 24.70 -29.44
CA GLU A 246 -15.43 24.10 -29.58
C GLU A 246 -15.59 23.58 -31.01
N VAL A 247 -15.57 22.26 -31.18
CA VAL A 247 -15.99 21.66 -32.44
C VAL A 247 -17.51 21.91 -32.51
N PRO A 248 -18.01 22.69 -33.49
CA PRO A 248 -19.44 22.92 -33.59
C PRO A 248 -20.15 21.57 -33.63
N ALA A 249 -21.09 21.35 -32.71
CA ALA A 249 -21.78 20.08 -32.53
C ALA A 249 -22.25 19.57 -33.90
N SER A 250 -21.71 18.43 -34.33
CA SER A 250 -22.24 17.77 -35.53
C SER A 250 -23.70 17.45 -35.26
N PRO A 251 -24.62 17.73 -36.21
CA PRO A 251 -26.03 17.46 -36.01
C PRO A 251 -26.21 15.99 -35.58
N PRO A 252 -27.08 15.71 -34.60
CA PRO A 252 -27.23 14.36 -34.06
C PRO A 252 -27.47 13.38 -35.19
N ALA A 253 -26.67 12.31 -35.24
CA ALA A 253 -26.88 11.24 -36.19
C ALA A 253 -28.35 10.79 -36.10
N PRO A 254 -29.06 10.66 -37.23
CA PRO A 254 -30.48 10.30 -37.21
C PRO A 254 -30.64 9.01 -36.40
N SER A 255 -31.48 9.08 -35.35
CA SER A 255 -31.75 7.93 -34.50
C SER A 255 -32.11 6.74 -35.39
N PRO A 256 -31.58 5.53 -35.13
CA PRO A 256 -31.90 4.37 -35.93
C PRO A 256 -33.41 4.16 -35.87
N GLY A 257 -34.08 4.49 -36.97
CA GLY A 257 -35.52 4.37 -37.07
C GLY A 257 -35.90 2.93 -36.76
N ARG A 258 -36.85 2.75 -35.83
CA ARG A 258 -37.53 1.47 -35.61
C ARG A 258 -38.31 1.12 -36.87
N GLY A 259 -37.61 0.58 -37.87
CA GLY A 259 -38.20 0.00 -39.07
C GLY A 259 -38.61 -1.44 -38.79
N GLY A 260 -39.88 -1.64 -38.47
CA GLY A 260 -40.51 -2.95 -38.60
C GLY A 260 -40.66 -3.31 -40.08
N GLY A 261 -40.19 -4.48 -40.48
CA GLY A 261 -40.32 -4.95 -41.86
C GLY A 261 -39.53 -6.21 -42.14
N THR A 262 -40.19 -7.35 -41.97
CA THR A 262 -39.79 -8.67 -42.49
C THR A 262 -39.55 -8.62 -44.00
N THR A 263 -38.43 -9.17 -44.50
CA THR A 263 -38.39 -10.28 -45.48
C THR A 263 -36.96 -10.70 -45.79
N SER A 264 -36.83 -12.01 -45.97
CA SER A 264 -35.68 -12.81 -46.39
C SER A 264 -34.93 -12.32 -47.65
N GLY A 265 -33.61 -12.44 -47.62
CA GLY A 265 -32.77 -12.39 -48.82
C GLY A 265 -31.31 -12.67 -48.49
N GLU A 266 -30.88 -13.91 -48.73
CA GLU A 266 -29.47 -14.32 -48.78
C GLU A 266 -28.67 -13.39 -49.71
N ARG A 267 -27.49 -12.94 -49.28
CA ARG A 267 -26.44 -12.52 -50.21
C ARG A 267 -25.04 -12.73 -49.65
N GLN A 268 -24.27 -13.41 -50.50
CA GLN A 268 -22.84 -13.70 -50.44
C GLN A 268 -21.97 -12.53 -50.00
N VAL A 269 -21.05 -12.85 -49.09
CA VAL A 269 -19.86 -12.05 -48.78
C VAL A 269 -18.71 -12.60 -49.63
N ALA A 270 -18.28 -11.85 -50.65
CA ALA A 270 -16.96 -12.03 -51.26
C ALA A 270 -16.50 -10.75 -51.98
N SER A 271 -15.28 -10.34 -51.62
CA SER A 271 -14.31 -9.54 -52.38
C SER A 271 -14.72 -8.17 -52.92
N HIS A 272 -14.28 -7.10 -52.24
CA HIS A 272 -13.52 -5.99 -52.85
C HIS A 272 -12.90 -5.10 -51.77
N LEU A 273 -11.64 -5.36 -51.42
CA LEU A 273 -10.72 -4.38 -50.84
C LEU A 273 -9.55 -4.22 -51.80
N ALA A 274 -9.68 -3.26 -52.70
CA ALA A 274 -8.57 -2.66 -53.43
C ALA A 274 -8.83 -1.14 -53.42
N SER A 275 -8.45 -0.49 -52.32
CA SER A 275 -8.44 0.97 -52.22
C SER A 275 -7.09 1.49 -52.73
N THR A 276 -7.20 2.31 -53.76
CA THR A 276 -6.18 3.19 -54.34
C THR A 276 -5.41 3.96 -53.25
N PRO A 277 -4.08 4.17 -53.38
CA PRO A 277 -3.34 5.08 -52.50
C PRO A 277 -3.78 6.52 -52.80
N GLY A 278 -4.77 6.99 -52.03
CA GLY A 278 -5.25 8.36 -52.06
C GLY A 278 -4.31 9.28 -51.31
N GLU A 279 -4.02 10.41 -51.96
CA GLU A 279 -3.30 11.59 -51.51
C GLU A 279 -3.25 11.79 -49.98
N ALA A 280 -2.02 11.92 -49.46
CA ALA A 280 -1.76 12.41 -48.12
C ALA A 280 -2.32 13.83 -47.99
N SER A 281 -3.58 13.93 -47.58
CA SER A 281 -4.17 15.14 -47.02
C SER A 281 -3.22 15.62 -45.92
N SER A 282 -2.64 16.80 -46.11
CA SER A 282 -1.90 17.51 -45.08
C SER A 282 -2.89 17.84 -43.96
N ALA A 283 -3.05 16.92 -43.02
CA ALA A 283 -3.80 17.17 -41.80
C ALA A 283 -3.24 18.43 -41.15
N PRO A 284 -4.08 19.35 -40.67
CA PRO A 284 -3.62 20.53 -39.96
C PRO A 284 -2.69 20.06 -38.83
N THR A 285 -1.49 20.64 -38.76
CA THR A 285 -0.53 20.38 -37.68
C THR A 285 -1.26 20.67 -36.37
N ARG A 286 -1.62 19.62 -35.62
CA ARG A 286 -2.26 19.75 -34.30
C ARG A 286 -1.24 20.42 -33.38
N ASN A 287 -1.40 21.71 -33.13
CA ASN A 287 -0.58 22.44 -32.17
C ASN A 287 -1.14 22.22 -30.74
N GLY A 288 -0.29 22.22 -29.73
CA GLY A 288 -0.71 22.15 -28.31
C GLY A 288 -0.77 20.74 -27.72
N ALA A 289 -1.45 20.60 -26.56
CA ALA A 289 -1.45 19.37 -25.77
C ALA A 289 -2.02 18.15 -26.53
N GLU A 290 -3.05 18.35 -27.37
CA GLU A 290 -3.63 17.27 -28.16
C GLU A 290 -2.63 16.71 -29.19
N GLY A 291 -1.90 17.59 -29.87
CA GLY A 291 -0.88 17.19 -30.83
C GLY A 291 0.24 16.38 -30.17
N ALA A 292 0.76 16.88 -29.05
CA ALA A 292 1.79 16.19 -28.27
C ALA A 292 1.33 14.81 -27.78
N LEU A 293 0.07 14.70 -27.37
CA LEU A 293 -0.50 13.43 -26.94
C LEU A 293 -0.65 12.43 -28.09
N VAL A 294 -1.18 12.87 -29.24
CA VAL A 294 -1.33 12.00 -30.41
C VAL A 294 0.05 11.54 -30.91
N GLU A 295 1.03 12.43 -30.97
CA GLU A 295 2.41 12.08 -31.34
C GLU A 295 3.00 11.04 -30.38
N LEU A 296 2.81 11.24 -29.07
CA LEU A 296 3.25 10.28 -28.06
C LEU A 296 2.57 8.90 -28.26
N LEU A 297 1.26 8.88 -28.49
CA LEU A 297 0.50 7.64 -28.70
C LEU A 297 0.89 6.91 -29.99
N GLU A 298 1.10 7.63 -31.09
CA GLU A 298 1.60 7.03 -32.34
C GLU A 298 3.01 6.46 -32.16
N ARG A 299 3.89 7.16 -31.44
CA ARG A 299 5.23 6.63 -31.12
C ARG A 299 5.14 5.35 -30.29
N MET A 300 4.33 5.34 -29.22
CA MET A 300 4.13 4.15 -28.38
C MET A 300 3.54 2.99 -29.18
N LYS A 301 2.60 3.26 -30.08
CA LYS A 301 2.03 2.26 -30.99
C LYS A 301 3.07 1.70 -31.96
N ALA A 302 3.88 2.56 -32.57
CA ALA A 302 4.94 2.16 -33.51
C ALA A 302 6.03 1.31 -32.85
N GLU A 303 6.28 1.51 -31.56
CA GLU A 303 7.22 0.72 -30.76
C GLU A 303 6.59 -0.55 -30.15
N GLU A 304 5.34 -0.88 -30.51
CA GLU A 304 4.52 -1.95 -29.90
C GLU A 304 4.45 -1.85 -28.35
N GLY A 305 4.59 -0.63 -27.85
CA GLY A 305 4.91 -0.32 -26.47
C GLY A 305 3.74 0.19 -25.64
N PHE A 306 2.57 -0.48 -25.65
CA PHE A 306 1.44 -0.07 -24.79
C PHE A 306 1.83 0.02 -23.30
N LEU A 307 2.73 -0.86 -22.85
CA LEU A 307 3.27 -0.87 -21.49
C LEU A 307 4.64 -0.14 -21.37
N ARG A 308 5.22 0.31 -22.48
CA ARG A 308 6.46 1.11 -22.49
C ARG A 308 6.13 2.57 -22.19
N TYR A 309 5.59 2.83 -21.01
CA TYR A 309 5.21 4.18 -20.57
C TYR A 309 6.46 4.94 -20.10
N PRO A 310 6.84 6.07 -20.73
CA PRO A 310 8.01 6.86 -20.33
C PRO A 310 7.86 7.36 -18.89
N GLY A 311 8.80 6.97 -18.02
CA GLY A 311 8.81 7.40 -16.62
C GLY A 311 8.10 6.46 -15.65
N CYS A 312 7.42 5.41 -16.11
CA CYS A 312 7.04 4.29 -15.26
C CYS A 312 8.28 3.45 -14.91
N LYS A 313 9.19 4.05 -14.13
CA LYS A 313 10.36 3.36 -13.55
C LYS A 313 9.89 2.51 -12.37
N PHE A 314 9.27 1.38 -12.66
CA PHE A 314 9.07 0.31 -11.69
C PHE A 314 9.98 -0.88 -12.03
N MET A 315 10.38 -1.58 -10.97
CA MET A 315 11.69 -2.21 -10.74
C MET A 315 12.27 -3.13 -11.82
N PHE A 316 11.61 -3.45 -12.93
CA PHE A 316 12.11 -4.44 -13.89
C PHE A 316 11.89 -4.10 -15.38
N LEU A 317 11.45 -2.89 -15.74
CA LEU A 317 11.20 -2.48 -17.14
C LEU A 317 12.45 -2.14 -17.98
N ARG A 318 13.63 -2.68 -17.64
CA ARG A 318 14.78 -2.79 -18.56
C ARG A 318 14.94 -4.20 -19.16
N ALA A 319 13.88 -4.98 -19.09
CA ALA A 319 13.76 -6.27 -19.75
C ALA A 319 13.73 -6.09 -21.28
N GLU A 320 14.71 -6.69 -21.96
CA GLU A 320 14.78 -6.80 -23.42
C GLU A 320 13.50 -7.47 -23.99
N GLU A 321 13.20 -7.24 -25.28
CA GLU A 321 11.96 -7.60 -26.00
C GLU A 321 11.43 -9.02 -25.81
N GLY A 322 12.25 -9.97 -25.33
CA GLY A 322 11.85 -11.35 -25.08
C GLY A 322 10.88 -11.56 -23.90
N LEU A 323 10.76 -10.62 -22.96
CA LEU A 323 9.96 -10.81 -21.73
C LEU A 323 8.46 -10.49 -21.87
N PHE A 324 8.04 -9.90 -22.99
CA PHE A 324 6.61 -9.65 -23.30
C PHE A 324 6.07 -10.58 -24.39
N THR A 325 6.83 -11.61 -24.79
CA THR A 325 6.37 -12.61 -25.75
C THR A 325 5.22 -13.44 -25.16
N GLU A 326 4.49 -14.12 -26.04
CA GLU A 326 3.38 -15.01 -25.64
C GLU A 326 3.81 -16.09 -24.62
N GLU A 327 5.07 -16.52 -24.70
CA GLU A 327 5.71 -17.48 -23.78
C GLU A 327 5.98 -16.90 -22.38
N HIS A 328 6.02 -15.58 -22.23
CA HIS A 328 6.31 -14.86 -20.98
C HIS A 328 5.14 -14.01 -20.47
N ARG A 329 3.90 -14.28 -20.93
CA ARG A 329 2.61 -13.64 -20.52
C ARG A 329 2.30 -13.65 -19.01
N TRP A 330 3.25 -14.05 -18.17
CA TRP A 330 3.17 -14.20 -16.72
C TRP A 330 3.25 -12.84 -16.01
N LEU A 331 2.25 -12.00 -16.25
CA LEU A 331 2.17 -10.61 -15.82
C LEU A 331 2.25 -10.38 -14.31
N MET A 332 2.37 -11.43 -13.49
CA MET A 332 2.40 -11.32 -12.03
C MET A 332 3.38 -12.27 -11.36
N GLY A 333 3.63 -13.49 -11.86
CA GLY A 333 4.45 -14.52 -11.17
C GLY A 333 5.96 -14.27 -11.05
N TYR A 334 6.46 -13.13 -11.55
CA TYR A 334 7.88 -12.75 -11.53
C TYR A 334 8.13 -11.43 -10.80
N GLY A 335 7.30 -11.08 -9.80
CA GLY A 335 7.50 -9.86 -9.01
C GLY A 335 7.23 -8.55 -9.77
N TRP A 336 6.38 -8.61 -10.81
CA TRP A 336 5.95 -7.42 -11.54
C TRP A 336 4.86 -6.69 -10.75
N ASN A 337 5.01 -5.37 -10.67
CA ASN A 337 4.20 -4.52 -9.82
C ASN A 337 2.80 -4.27 -10.42
N ASP A 338 1.81 -5.02 -9.95
CA ASP A 338 0.36 -4.85 -10.17
C ASP A 338 -0.09 -3.38 -10.12
N TYR A 339 0.51 -2.61 -9.22
CA TYR A 339 0.23 -1.20 -9.02
C TYR A 339 0.62 -0.33 -10.23
N GLY A 340 1.81 -0.51 -10.79
CA GLY A 340 2.28 0.27 -11.94
C GLY A 340 1.50 -0.04 -13.22
N PHE A 341 1.18 -1.31 -13.42
CA PHE A 341 0.31 -1.75 -14.52
C PHE A 341 -1.08 -1.14 -14.43
N SER A 342 -1.66 -1.13 -13.22
CA SER A 342 -2.99 -0.56 -12.96
C SER A 342 -3.04 0.95 -13.26
N TRP A 343 -1.98 1.70 -12.95
CA TRP A 343 -1.91 3.13 -13.30
C TRP A 343 -1.92 3.38 -14.80
N ILE A 344 -1.18 2.59 -15.57
CA ILE A 344 -1.14 2.74 -17.03
C ILE A 344 -2.56 2.55 -17.59
N LEU A 345 -3.27 1.51 -17.13
CA LEU A 345 -4.66 1.27 -17.55
C LEU A 345 -5.59 2.41 -17.13
N LEU A 346 -5.45 2.94 -15.92
CA LEU A 346 -6.22 4.07 -15.43
C LEU A 346 -6.01 5.34 -16.29
N ASP A 347 -4.75 5.65 -16.61
CA ASP A 347 -4.39 6.78 -17.48
C ASP A 347 -4.99 6.61 -18.88
N TYR A 348 -4.87 5.43 -19.48
CA TYR A 348 -5.43 5.15 -20.80
C TYR A 348 -6.96 5.16 -20.83
N CYS A 349 -7.62 4.66 -19.79
CA CYS A 349 -9.07 4.80 -19.64
C CYS A 349 -9.48 6.26 -19.67
N THR A 350 -8.75 7.09 -18.93
CA THR A 350 -9.02 8.53 -18.86
C THR A 350 -8.80 9.22 -20.20
N VAL A 351 -7.70 8.90 -20.90
CA VAL A 351 -7.42 9.38 -22.27
C VAL A 351 -8.53 8.97 -23.24
N TYR A 352 -8.93 7.69 -23.21
CA TYR A 352 -9.96 7.17 -24.08
C TYR A 352 -11.30 7.87 -23.84
N GLN A 353 -11.68 8.04 -22.57
CA GLN A 353 -12.98 8.62 -22.20
C GLN A 353 -13.05 10.12 -22.47
N TRP A 354 -11.99 10.88 -22.21
CA TRP A 354 -11.99 12.34 -22.42
C TRP A 354 -11.84 12.74 -23.88
N LEU A 355 -11.03 12.02 -24.65
CA LEU A 355 -10.79 12.40 -26.03
C LEU A 355 -11.73 11.70 -27.00
N GLY A 356 -12.21 10.49 -26.70
CA GLY A 356 -13.25 9.81 -27.46
C GLY A 356 -13.02 9.86 -28.97
N GLU A 357 -13.93 10.53 -29.68
CA GLU A 357 -13.87 10.71 -31.15
C GLU A 357 -12.76 11.64 -31.66
N ARG A 358 -12.14 12.45 -30.79
CA ARG A 358 -11.00 13.33 -31.15
C ARG A 358 -9.70 12.55 -31.35
N LEU A 359 -9.60 11.35 -30.77
CA LEU A 359 -8.52 10.44 -31.09
C LEU A 359 -8.65 9.96 -32.54
N PRO A 360 -7.56 9.95 -33.32
CA PRO A 360 -7.51 9.25 -34.60
C PRO A 360 -8.10 7.83 -34.48
N GLY A 361 -8.97 7.42 -35.41
CA GLY A 361 -9.72 6.16 -35.27
C GLY A 361 -8.84 4.91 -35.13
N ASN A 362 -7.67 4.91 -35.79
CA ASN A 362 -6.63 3.87 -35.66
C ASN A 362 -5.99 3.83 -34.26
N LEU A 363 -5.85 4.97 -33.57
CA LEU A 363 -5.35 5.06 -32.20
C LEU A 363 -6.44 4.71 -31.20
N ARG A 364 -7.66 5.23 -31.38
CA ARG A 364 -8.80 4.91 -30.52
C ARG A 364 -9.04 3.40 -30.46
N THR A 365 -9.05 2.75 -31.62
CA THR A 365 -9.20 1.29 -31.72
C THR A 365 -8.05 0.57 -31.01
N TRP A 366 -6.81 0.98 -31.28
CA TRP A 366 -5.61 0.40 -30.65
C TRP A 366 -5.63 0.54 -29.12
N VAL A 367 -6.02 1.71 -28.59
CA VAL A 367 -6.15 1.94 -27.14
C VAL A 367 -7.25 1.05 -26.55
N ALA A 368 -8.44 1.00 -27.16
CA ALA A 368 -9.55 0.18 -26.68
C ALA A 368 -9.22 -1.32 -26.66
N GLU A 369 -8.60 -1.83 -27.73
CA GLU A 369 -8.20 -3.24 -27.82
C GLU A 369 -7.17 -3.62 -26.74
N ASN A 370 -6.16 -2.76 -26.51
CA ASN A 370 -5.18 -3.00 -25.46
C ASN A 370 -5.78 -2.85 -24.06
N LEU A 371 -6.64 -1.86 -23.81
CA LEU A 371 -7.36 -1.72 -22.55
C LEU A 371 -8.22 -2.97 -22.26
N ARG A 372 -8.90 -3.52 -23.26
CA ARG A 372 -9.69 -4.75 -23.09
C ARG A 372 -8.81 -5.95 -22.79
N LYS A 373 -7.73 -6.13 -23.55
CA LYS A 373 -6.76 -7.22 -23.36
C LYS A 373 -6.16 -7.19 -21.97
N TYR A 374 -5.55 -6.07 -21.60
CA TYR A 374 -4.83 -5.94 -20.33
C TYR A 374 -5.78 -5.77 -19.13
N GLY A 375 -6.97 -5.19 -19.34
CA GLY A 375 -8.04 -5.15 -18.35
C GLY A 375 -8.55 -6.54 -17.98
N ARG A 376 -8.70 -7.46 -18.95
CA ARG A 376 -9.01 -8.88 -18.68
C ARG A 376 -7.95 -9.54 -17.82
N GLU A 377 -6.67 -9.30 -18.11
CA GLU A 377 -5.56 -9.84 -17.31
C GLU A 377 -5.57 -9.30 -15.88
N LEU A 378 -5.78 -7.98 -15.71
CA LEU A 378 -5.88 -7.37 -14.39
C LEU A 378 -7.07 -7.92 -13.61
N TYR A 379 -8.25 -7.99 -14.24
CA TYR A 379 -9.46 -8.53 -13.61
C TYR A 379 -9.27 -9.98 -13.19
N ARG A 380 -8.75 -10.83 -14.08
CA ARG A 380 -8.41 -12.23 -13.78
C ARG A 380 -7.42 -12.32 -12.61
N PHE A 381 -6.39 -11.47 -12.59
CA PHE A 381 -5.46 -11.41 -11.47
C PHE A 381 -6.15 -11.09 -10.14
N ILE A 382 -7.00 -10.06 -10.07
CA ILE A 382 -7.68 -9.68 -8.81
C ILE A 382 -8.68 -10.77 -8.39
N LEU A 383 -9.37 -11.43 -9.33
CA LEU A 383 -10.19 -12.59 -9.01
C LEU A 383 -9.35 -13.72 -8.42
N PHE A 384 -8.25 -14.05 -9.11
CA PHE A 384 -7.42 -15.21 -8.82
C PHE A 384 -6.58 -15.05 -7.56
N GLN A 385 -5.81 -13.97 -7.45
CA GLN A 385 -4.91 -13.66 -6.34
C GLN A 385 -5.67 -13.07 -5.16
N ARG A 386 -6.50 -13.92 -4.54
CA ARG A 386 -7.35 -13.54 -3.42
C ARG A 386 -6.58 -12.98 -2.22
N GLN A 387 -5.30 -13.27 -2.07
CA GLN A 387 -4.57 -12.93 -0.85
C GLN A 387 -3.80 -11.62 -1.00
N TYR A 388 -3.25 -11.36 -2.18
CA TYR A 388 -2.39 -10.21 -2.47
C TYR A 388 -3.22 -8.97 -2.86
N GLY A 389 -3.61 -8.83 -4.13
CA GLY A 389 -4.39 -7.67 -4.62
C GLY A 389 -5.91 -7.86 -4.59
N GLY A 390 -6.37 -9.11 -4.59
CA GLY A 390 -7.77 -9.49 -4.70
C GLY A 390 -8.54 -9.71 -3.41
N GLY A 391 -7.92 -9.45 -2.26
CA GLY A 391 -8.44 -9.86 -0.95
C GLY A 391 -9.61 -9.09 -0.41
N LYS A 392 -10.19 -9.68 0.64
CA LYS A 392 -11.36 -9.13 1.34
C LYS A 392 -10.98 -7.88 2.13
N GLY A 393 -11.69 -6.80 1.84
CA GLY A 393 -11.73 -5.47 2.48
C GLY A 393 -10.41 -4.80 2.86
N TYR A 394 -9.49 -4.56 1.93
CA TYR A 394 -8.25 -3.88 2.29
C TYR A 394 -7.98 -2.69 1.36
N TYR A 395 -7.75 -1.50 1.93
CA TYR A 395 -7.57 -0.24 1.18
C TYR A 395 -6.09 0.09 0.88
N GLU A 396 -5.18 -0.85 1.09
CA GLU A 396 -3.75 -0.67 0.74
C GLU A 396 -3.55 -0.60 -0.76
N SER A 397 -2.45 0.05 -1.15
CA SER A 397 -2.14 0.41 -2.53
C SER A 397 -2.18 -0.75 -3.53
N HIS A 398 -1.66 -1.93 -3.19
CA HIS A 398 -1.68 -3.12 -4.06
C HIS A 398 -3.05 -3.80 -4.16
N SER A 399 -4.04 -3.38 -3.35
CA SER A 399 -5.43 -3.80 -3.54
C SER A 399 -6.24 -2.70 -4.21
N ILE A 400 -6.21 -1.48 -3.68
CA ILE A 400 -7.12 -0.42 -4.09
C ILE A 400 -6.85 0.10 -5.51
N VAL A 401 -5.58 0.12 -5.96
CA VAL A 401 -5.26 0.63 -7.30
C VAL A 401 -5.66 -0.33 -8.41
N PRO A 402 -5.38 -1.65 -8.31
CA PRO A 402 -5.96 -2.62 -9.22
C PRO A 402 -7.49 -2.56 -9.28
N ILE A 403 -8.14 -2.45 -8.11
CA ILE A 403 -9.61 -2.33 -8.01
C ILE A 403 -10.09 -1.06 -8.73
N LEU A 404 -9.47 0.09 -8.48
CA LEU A 404 -9.79 1.35 -9.14
C LEU A 404 -9.64 1.26 -10.67
N ALA A 405 -8.56 0.66 -11.17
CA ALA A 405 -8.34 0.51 -12.60
C ALA A 405 -9.40 -0.40 -13.25
N VAL A 406 -9.75 -1.51 -12.61
CA VAL A 406 -10.83 -2.40 -13.07
C VAL A 406 -12.19 -1.71 -13.03
N ALA A 407 -12.48 -0.93 -11.97
CA ALA A 407 -13.70 -0.13 -11.89
C ALA A 407 -13.76 0.87 -13.06
N ALA A 408 -12.68 1.63 -13.30
CA ALA A 408 -12.58 2.62 -14.38
C ALA A 408 -12.80 1.99 -15.76
N LEU A 409 -12.19 0.83 -16.03
CA LEU A 409 -12.42 0.02 -17.23
C LEU A 409 -13.89 -0.37 -17.36
N GLY A 410 -14.46 -0.96 -16.29
CA GLY A 410 -15.84 -1.42 -16.29
C GLY A 410 -16.87 -0.32 -16.55
N VAL A 411 -16.66 0.87 -15.97
CA VAL A 411 -17.61 1.98 -16.18
C VAL A 411 -17.39 2.72 -17.50
N THR A 412 -16.15 2.77 -18.00
CA THR A 412 -15.84 3.39 -19.30
C THR A 412 -16.45 2.60 -20.45
N PHE A 413 -16.39 1.27 -20.38
CA PHE A 413 -16.86 0.37 -21.45
C PHE A 413 -18.19 -0.32 -21.12
N TRP A 414 -18.99 0.26 -20.21
CA TRP A 414 -20.20 -0.34 -19.63
C TRP A 414 -21.23 -0.87 -20.65
N GLU A 415 -21.36 -0.21 -21.81
CA GLU A 415 -22.24 -0.65 -22.91
C GLU A 415 -21.48 -1.28 -24.09
N GLU A 416 -20.16 -1.13 -24.12
CA GLU A 416 -19.33 -1.57 -25.24
C GLU A 416 -18.88 -3.02 -25.07
N TRP A 417 -18.55 -3.44 -23.84
CA TRP A 417 -18.02 -4.78 -23.56
C TRP A 417 -18.98 -5.57 -22.67
N PRO A 418 -19.37 -6.81 -23.08
CA PRO A 418 -20.24 -7.67 -22.26
C PRO A 418 -19.73 -7.89 -20.83
N GLU A 419 -18.42 -7.95 -20.64
CA GLU A 419 -17.77 -8.20 -19.34
C GLU A 419 -17.63 -6.94 -18.45
N ALA A 420 -17.79 -5.72 -19.00
CA ALA A 420 -17.48 -4.49 -18.29
C ALA A 420 -18.37 -4.25 -17.06
N ARG A 421 -19.65 -4.63 -17.15
CA ARG A 421 -20.59 -4.51 -16.02
C ARG A 421 -20.16 -5.36 -14.84
N ASP A 422 -19.68 -6.56 -15.14
CA ASP A 422 -19.24 -7.52 -14.13
C ASP A 422 -17.94 -7.07 -13.47
N TRP A 423 -17.03 -6.45 -14.23
CA TRP A 423 -15.81 -5.83 -13.71
C TRP A 423 -16.12 -4.70 -12.73
N ALA A 424 -16.96 -3.75 -13.13
CA ALA A 424 -17.35 -2.64 -12.26
C ALA A 424 -18.12 -3.12 -11.02
N SER A 425 -19.05 -4.07 -11.18
CA SER A 425 -19.79 -4.66 -10.07
C SER A 425 -18.86 -5.34 -9.05
N PHE A 426 -17.91 -6.15 -9.52
CA PHE A 426 -16.90 -6.76 -8.66
C PHE A 426 -16.04 -5.70 -7.96
N ALA A 427 -15.45 -4.79 -8.74
CA ALA A 427 -14.52 -3.78 -8.22
C ALA A 427 -15.18 -2.88 -7.18
N PHE A 428 -16.42 -2.43 -7.39
CA PHE A 428 -17.12 -1.64 -6.39
C PHE A 428 -17.57 -2.46 -5.17
N GLY A 429 -17.89 -3.75 -5.34
CA GLY A 429 -18.09 -4.66 -4.20
C GLY A 429 -16.81 -4.81 -3.35
N ARG A 430 -15.64 -4.81 -4.01
CA ARG A 430 -14.35 -4.76 -3.30
C ARG A 430 -14.13 -3.43 -2.57
N LEU A 431 -14.47 -2.31 -3.21
CA LEU A 431 -14.38 -0.98 -2.61
C LEU A 431 -15.25 -0.87 -1.35
N GLU A 432 -16.48 -1.38 -1.39
CA GLU A 432 -17.40 -1.39 -0.24
C GLU A 432 -16.77 -2.08 0.97
N GLU A 433 -16.21 -3.27 0.77
CA GLU A 433 -15.57 -3.98 1.86
C GLU A 433 -14.30 -3.27 2.36
N ALA A 434 -13.59 -2.54 1.50
CA ALA A 434 -12.44 -1.73 1.92
C ALA A 434 -12.89 -0.52 2.74
N LEU A 435 -14.03 0.08 2.41
CA LEU A 435 -14.68 1.14 3.19
C LEU A 435 -15.15 0.65 4.57
N ASP A 436 -15.56 -0.61 4.69
CA ASP A 436 -15.93 -1.20 5.98
C ASP A 436 -14.75 -1.47 6.91
N LEU A 437 -13.53 -1.54 6.37
CA LEU A 437 -12.29 -1.81 7.11
C LEU A 437 -11.37 -0.60 7.22
N ALA A 438 -11.72 0.54 6.63
CA ALA A 438 -10.97 1.78 6.76
C ALA A 438 -11.02 2.29 8.21
N PRO A 439 -9.90 2.84 8.74
CA PRO A 439 -9.85 3.28 10.14
C PRO A 439 -10.78 4.47 10.39
N GLU A 440 -11.60 4.39 11.43
CA GLU A 440 -12.62 5.41 11.68
C GLU A 440 -12.03 6.78 12.03
N ASP A 441 -10.77 6.83 12.49
CA ASP A 441 -10.04 8.05 12.82
C ASP A 441 -9.33 8.70 11.61
N GLY A 442 -9.66 8.25 10.39
CA GLY A 442 -9.17 8.81 9.12
C GLY A 442 -7.68 8.63 8.86
N ARG A 443 -7.00 7.84 9.71
CA ARG A 443 -5.55 7.77 9.75
C ARG A 443 -5.06 6.34 9.49
N PRO A 444 -4.79 5.95 8.24
CA PRO A 444 -4.14 4.68 7.98
C PRO A 444 -2.63 4.76 8.21
N ASP A 445 -1.94 3.61 8.23
CA ASP A 445 -0.48 3.54 8.43
C ASP A 445 0.27 4.36 7.37
N TYR A 446 -0.09 4.15 6.10
CA TYR A 446 0.41 4.90 4.95
C TYR A 446 -0.56 6.01 4.52
N LEU A 447 -0.70 7.04 5.37
CA LEU A 447 -1.62 8.16 5.18
C LEU A 447 -1.51 8.86 3.80
N SER A 448 -0.34 8.89 3.18
CA SER A 448 -0.14 9.55 1.89
C SER A 448 0.12 8.61 0.71
N TRP A 449 0.00 7.28 0.85
CA TRP A 449 0.28 6.37 -0.28
C TRP A 449 -0.97 5.68 -0.85
N GLY A 450 -1.73 4.98 -0.01
CA GLY A 450 -2.99 4.33 -0.41
C GLY A 450 -4.18 5.29 -0.59
N PRO A 451 -4.39 6.26 0.34
CA PRO A 451 -5.60 7.08 0.33
C PRO A 451 -5.93 7.88 -0.94
N PRO A 452 -4.96 8.41 -1.73
CA PRO A 452 -5.27 9.13 -2.96
C PRO A 452 -6.07 8.30 -3.97
N TRP A 453 -5.85 7.00 -4.00
CA TRP A 453 -6.55 6.07 -4.88
C TRP A 453 -7.91 5.69 -4.31
N PHE A 454 -7.99 5.60 -2.99
CA PHE A 454 -9.21 5.30 -2.29
C PHE A 454 -10.26 6.41 -2.49
N VAL A 455 -9.84 7.68 -2.38
CA VAL A 455 -10.73 8.82 -2.68
C VAL A 455 -11.13 8.85 -4.16
N GLN A 456 -10.23 8.52 -5.10
CA GLN A 456 -10.59 8.42 -6.52
C GLN A 456 -11.62 7.32 -6.79
N ALA A 457 -11.53 6.18 -6.11
CA ALA A 457 -12.50 5.10 -6.23
C ALA A 457 -13.88 5.50 -5.69
N VAL A 458 -13.93 6.25 -4.60
CA VAL A 458 -15.18 6.82 -4.05
C VAL A 458 -15.78 7.88 -4.99
N GLU A 459 -14.96 8.78 -5.53
CA GLU A 459 -15.42 9.76 -6.51
C GLU A 459 -15.95 9.08 -7.78
N LEU A 460 -15.27 8.03 -8.26
CA LEU A 460 -15.72 7.24 -9.41
C LEU A 460 -17.07 6.58 -9.15
N LEU A 461 -17.25 5.98 -7.96
CA LEU A 461 -18.51 5.37 -7.57
C LEU A 461 -19.64 6.41 -7.55
N ARG A 462 -19.39 7.59 -6.97
CA ARG A 462 -20.35 8.70 -6.92
C ARG A 462 -20.70 9.20 -8.32
N ASP A 463 -19.70 9.46 -9.15
CA ASP A 463 -19.90 10.02 -10.50
C ASP A 463 -20.66 9.04 -11.39
N PHE A 464 -20.36 7.75 -11.27
CA PHE A 464 -21.00 6.71 -12.06
C PHE A 464 -22.41 6.38 -11.57
N SER A 465 -22.58 6.12 -10.26
CA SER A 465 -23.83 5.55 -9.70
C SER A 465 -24.66 6.52 -8.86
N GLY A 466 -24.10 7.66 -8.48
CA GLY A 466 -24.72 8.60 -7.53
C GLY A 466 -24.58 8.21 -6.06
N ARG A 467 -24.00 7.03 -5.76
CA ARG A 467 -23.74 6.59 -4.39
C ARG A 467 -22.57 7.36 -3.80
N ASP A 468 -22.84 8.12 -2.73
CA ASP A 468 -21.86 8.94 -2.03
C ASP A 468 -21.45 8.28 -0.72
N GLU A 469 -20.14 8.08 -0.54
CA GLU A 469 -19.57 7.43 0.64
C GLU A 469 -18.70 8.39 1.47
N ARG A 470 -18.69 9.69 1.13
CA ARG A 470 -17.88 10.71 1.81
C ARG A 470 -18.31 10.96 3.26
N ASP A 471 -19.53 10.57 3.64
CA ASP A 471 -20.03 10.71 5.02
C ASP A 471 -19.48 9.64 5.98
N ARG A 472 -18.70 8.67 5.50
CA ARG A 472 -18.08 7.67 6.38
C ARG A 472 -17.06 8.31 7.32
N PRO A 473 -16.93 7.80 8.58
CA PRO A 473 -16.01 8.35 9.58
C PRO A 473 -14.57 8.57 9.07
N TYR A 474 -14.05 7.62 8.30
CA TYR A 474 -12.72 7.72 7.70
C TYR A 474 -12.50 9.03 6.91
N PHE A 475 -13.46 9.44 6.08
CA PHE A 475 -13.33 10.67 5.28
C PHE A 475 -13.56 11.92 6.12
N GLN A 476 -14.52 11.86 7.04
CA GLN A 476 -14.82 12.97 7.95
C GLN A 476 -13.61 13.34 8.84
N GLU A 477 -12.79 12.34 9.23
CA GLU A 477 -11.58 12.57 10.04
C GLU A 477 -10.30 12.75 9.21
N MET A 478 -10.36 12.63 7.88
CA MET A 478 -9.18 12.68 7.01
C MET A 478 -8.42 14.02 7.12
N ALA A 479 -9.14 15.15 7.13
CA ALA A 479 -8.53 16.47 7.24
C ALA A 479 -7.75 16.63 8.56
N THR A 480 -8.36 16.19 9.66
CA THR A 480 -7.74 16.13 10.99
C THR A 480 -6.48 15.27 10.95
N ALA A 481 -6.55 14.07 10.36
CA ALA A 481 -5.41 13.16 10.26
C ALA A 481 -4.23 13.77 9.49
N LEU A 482 -4.49 14.34 8.31
CA LEU A 482 -3.49 15.00 7.47
C LEU A 482 -2.79 16.15 8.20
N TRP A 483 -3.57 17.04 8.79
CA TRP A 483 -3.05 18.18 9.54
C TRP A 483 -2.21 17.73 10.74
N ARG A 484 -2.78 16.88 11.61
CA ARG A 484 -2.13 16.45 12.86
C ARG A 484 -0.84 15.69 12.61
N CYS A 485 -0.79 14.87 11.55
CA CYS A 485 0.41 14.14 11.15
C CYS A 485 1.38 14.99 10.31
N ARG A 486 0.97 16.21 9.92
CA ARG A 486 1.73 17.13 9.07
C ARG A 486 2.09 16.52 7.71
N GLU A 487 1.23 15.65 7.19
CA GLU A 487 1.35 14.99 5.89
C GLU A 487 0.88 15.93 4.77
N GLY A 488 1.83 16.64 4.16
CA GLY A 488 1.53 17.56 3.04
C GLY A 488 2.75 18.03 2.26
N GLY A 489 3.95 17.54 2.61
CA GLY A 489 5.19 17.91 1.92
C GLY A 489 5.36 17.26 0.55
N GLY A 490 4.73 16.11 0.33
CA GLY A 490 4.75 15.38 -0.95
C GLY A 490 3.46 15.54 -1.76
N TYR A 491 3.49 15.09 -3.01
CA TYR A 491 2.36 15.16 -3.96
C TYR A 491 1.07 14.60 -3.41
N HIS A 492 1.10 13.37 -2.92
CA HIS A 492 -0.11 12.71 -2.45
C HIS A 492 -0.71 13.36 -1.20
N GLY A 493 0.12 13.83 -0.26
CA GLY A 493 -0.38 14.55 0.92
C GLY A 493 -1.04 15.88 0.53
N LEU A 494 -0.41 16.65 -0.37
CA LEU A 494 -1.00 17.87 -0.92
C LEU A 494 -2.32 17.59 -1.65
N LEU A 495 -2.37 16.49 -2.40
CA LEU A 495 -3.54 16.07 -3.15
C LEU A 495 -4.71 15.69 -2.23
N LEU A 496 -4.45 14.96 -1.15
CA LEU A 496 -5.47 14.62 -0.14
C LEU A 496 -5.94 15.86 0.63
N ALA A 497 -5.05 16.80 0.93
CA ALA A 497 -5.45 18.07 1.52
C ALA A 497 -6.36 18.87 0.56
N ALA A 498 -6.05 18.87 -0.74
CA ALA A 498 -6.90 19.46 -1.78
C ALA A 498 -8.28 18.78 -1.83
N TYR A 499 -8.30 17.44 -1.77
CA TYR A 499 -9.53 16.65 -1.72
C TYR A 499 -10.39 17.01 -0.50
N ALA A 500 -9.80 17.02 0.70
CA ALA A 500 -10.51 17.42 1.92
C ALA A 500 -11.05 18.85 1.83
N ALA A 501 -10.26 19.78 1.29
CA ALA A 501 -10.64 21.18 1.12
C ALA A 501 -11.83 21.38 0.18
N SER A 502 -11.80 20.73 -0.99
CA SER A 502 -12.75 20.97 -2.08
C SER A 502 -13.93 20.00 -2.09
N ARG A 503 -13.68 18.72 -1.85
CA ARG A 503 -14.68 17.64 -2.00
C ARG A 503 -15.38 17.30 -0.71
N LEU A 504 -14.70 17.43 0.44
CA LEU A 504 -15.34 17.28 1.74
C LEU A 504 -15.85 18.62 2.29
N GLY A 505 -15.40 19.75 1.72
CA GLY A 505 -15.74 21.08 2.22
C GLY A 505 -15.26 21.31 3.66
N ASP A 506 -14.21 20.58 4.07
CA ASP A 506 -13.74 20.61 5.45
C ASP A 506 -12.93 21.89 5.72
N PRO A 507 -13.31 22.74 6.69
CA PRO A 507 -12.61 23.99 6.97
C PRO A 507 -11.14 23.78 7.38
N THR A 508 -10.83 22.69 8.08
CA THR A 508 -9.43 22.35 8.43
C THR A 508 -8.64 21.95 7.19
N GLY A 509 -9.26 21.16 6.29
CA GLY A 509 -8.71 20.76 5.00
C GLY A 509 -8.42 21.98 4.11
N GLN A 510 -9.35 22.93 4.04
CA GLN A 510 -9.19 24.19 3.30
C GLN A 510 -7.97 24.98 3.78
N TRP A 511 -7.85 25.16 5.11
CA TRP A 511 -6.70 25.86 5.68
C TRP A 511 -5.40 25.09 5.43
N TYR A 512 -5.42 23.78 5.67
CA TYR A 512 -4.21 22.95 5.58
C TYR A 512 -3.70 22.84 4.14
N TYR A 513 -4.60 22.75 3.17
CA TYR A 513 -4.27 22.79 1.75
C TYR A 513 -3.54 24.08 1.38
N GLN A 514 -4.05 25.25 1.77
CA GLN A 514 -3.37 26.53 1.50
C GLN A 514 -2.00 26.59 2.20
N ALA A 515 -1.92 26.16 3.46
CA ALA A 515 -0.66 26.12 4.20
C ALA A 515 0.38 25.22 3.51
N CYS A 516 -0.04 24.10 2.91
CA CYS A 516 0.84 23.22 2.14
C CYS A 516 1.28 23.87 0.82
N ARG A 517 0.37 24.54 0.10
CA ARG A 517 0.71 25.27 -1.12
C ARG A 517 1.70 26.41 -0.86
N ASP A 518 1.49 27.20 0.17
CA ASP A 518 2.36 28.33 0.51
C ASP A 518 3.76 27.85 0.90
N ARG A 519 3.85 26.77 1.68
CA ARG A 519 5.14 26.12 1.99
C ARG A 519 5.85 25.63 0.74
N ARG A 520 5.11 25.10 -0.24
CA ARG A 520 5.66 24.63 -1.50
C ARG A 520 6.16 25.80 -2.36
N ARG A 521 5.38 26.88 -2.49
CA ARG A 521 5.79 28.12 -3.17
C ARG A 521 7.06 28.70 -2.56
N ALA A 522 7.21 28.61 -1.23
CA ALA A 522 8.41 29.05 -0.53
C ALA A 522 9.63 28.14 -0.76
N ASN A 523 9.47 26.96 -1.40
CA ASN A 523 10.55 26.03 -1.71
C ASN A 523 10.64 25.74 -3.23
N PRO A 524 11.29 26.61 -4.02
CA PRO A 524 11.44 26.42 -5.46
C PRO A 524 12.11 25.09 -5.85
N ALA A 525 12.94 24.52 -4.98
CA ALA A 525 13.60 23.24 -5.23
C ALA A 525 12.62 22.04 -5.28
N ALA A 526 11.38 22.22 -4.82
CA ALA A 526 10.35 21.20 -4.92
C ALA A 526 9.84 20.98 -6.36
N GLY A 527 10.10 21.93 -7.28
CA GLY A 527 9.66 21.89 -8.67
C GLY A 527 8.14 22.00 -8.87
N PRO A 528 7.66 22.08 -10.11
CA PRO A 528 6.22 22.04 -10.42
C PRO A 528 5.67 20.62 -10.24
N MET A 529 4.51 20.48 -9.61
CA MET A 529 3.91 19.18 -9.31
C MET A 529 2.40 19.29 -9.21
N ALA A 530 1.79 19.75 -10.30
CA ALA A 530 0.34 19.87 -10.44
C ALA A 530 -0.17 18.94 -11.54
N SER A 531 -1.19 18.15 -11.21
CA SER A 531 -1.87 17.22 -12.13
C SER A 531 -3.30 17.67 -12.40
N TYR A 532 -4.02 16.91 -13.24
CA TYR A 532 -5.46 17.14 -13.43
C TYR A 532 -6.24 17.02 -12.10
N LEU A 533 -5.84 16.15 -11.18
CA LEU A 533 -6.50 16.04 -9.87
C LEU A 533 -6.19 17.25 -8.98
N SER A 534 -4.97 17.80 -9.08
CA SER A 534 -4.65 19.06 -8.41
C SER A 534 -5.57 20.18 -8.88
N PHE A 535 -5.89 20.21 -10.18
CA PHE A 535 -6.85 21.16 -10.76
C PHE A 535 -8.27 20.92 -10.26
N LEU A 536 -8.78 19.70 -10.38
CA LEU A 536 -10.16 19.38 -9.99
C LEU A 536 -10.43 19.56 -8.49
N TRP A 537 -9.42 19.35 -7.64
CA TRP A 537 -9.53 19.48 -6.19
C TRP A 537 -9.00 20.78 -5.64
N HIS A 538 -8.70 21.75 -6.52
CA HIS A 538 -8.24 23.04 -6.06
C HIS A 538 -9.38 23.78 -5.33
N SER A 539 -9.09 24.25 -4.12
CA SER A 539 -9.95 25.16 -3.39
C SER A 539 -9.27 26.51 -3.20
N THR A 540 -10.03 27.59 -3.37
CA THR A 540 -9.65 28.96 -3.01
C THR A 540 -10.35 29.44 -1.74
N GLU A 541 -11.24 28.63 -1.17
CA GLU A 541 -11.98 28.98 0.03
C GLU A 541 -11.04 29.09 1.23
N PRO A 542 -11.20 30.13 2.07
CA PRO A 542 -10.42 30.25 3.29
C PRO A 542 -10.91 29.21 4.29
N GLY A 543 -9.99 28.40 4.80
CA GLY A 543 -10.30 27.49 5.90
C GLY A 543 -10.14 28.11 7.28
N GLU A 544 -10.43 27.31 8.29
CA GLU A 544 -10.24 27.65 9.70
C GLU A 544 -8.91 27.06 10.19
N ASP A 545 -8.07 27.89 10.82
CA ASP A 545 -6.80 27.45 11.37
C ASP A 545 -7.03 26.59 12.64
N PRO A 546 -6.85 25.26 12.57
CA PRO A 546 -7.00 24.40 13.75
C PRO A 546 -5.93 24.68 14.81
N GLY A 547 -4.82 25.34 14.44
CA GLY A 547 -3.73 25.76 15.32
C GLY A 547 -4.10 26.92 16.25
N ALA A 548 -5.23 27.61 16.02
CA ALA A 548 -5.78 28.55 16.99
C ALA A 548 -6.23 27.87 18.30
N VAL A 549 -6.42 26.55 18.27
CA VAL A 549 -6.74 25.73 19.45
C VAL A 549 -5.47 25.47 20.25
N LYS A 550 -5.56 25.63 21.58
CA LYS A 550 -4.41 25.52 22.50
C LYS A 550 -3.85 24.11 22.67
N ASP A 551 -4.45 23.06 22.09
CA ASP A 551 -4.03 21.67 22.30
C ASP A 551 -3.69 20.97 20.97
N GLN A 552 -2.39 20.92 20.68
CA GLN A 552 -1.88 20.29 19.46
C GLN A 552 -1.68 18.77 19.59
N SER A 553 -1.63 18.23 20.80
CA SER A 553 -1.59 16.78 21.03
C SER A 553 -2.89 16.10 20.60
N TYR A 554 -2.81 14.85 20.12
CA TYR A 554 -3.98 14.15 19.57
C TYR A 554 -3.83 12.62 19.68
N TRP A 555 -4.95 11.92 19.91
CA TRP A 555 -5.01 10.46 19.98
C TRP A 555 -5.92 9.90 18.89
N PHE A 556 -5.30 9.21 17.94
CA PHE A 556 -5.97 8.38 16.94
C PHE A 556 -6.37 7.06 17.60
N ARG A 557 -7.64 6.99 18.03
CA ARG A 557 -8.13 5.91 18.89
C ARG A 557 -8.15 4.57 18.18
N ASP A 558 -8.57 4.56 16.92
CA ASP A 558 -8.73 3.31 16.19
C ASP A 558 -7.36 2.72 15.81
N THR A 559 -6.40 3.57 15.46
CA THR A 559 -5.04 3.10 15.17
C THR A 559 -4.11 2.99 16.37
N GLY A 560 -4.52 3.51 17.53
CA GLY A 560 -3.70 3.58 18.75
C GLY A 560 -2.43 4.41 18.59
N ARG A 561 -2.43 5.41 17.70
CA ARG A 561 -1.33 6.36 17.54
C ARG A 561 -1.60 7.62 18.35
N VAL A 562 -0.59 8.11 19.06
CA VAL A 562 -0.68 9.37 19.82
C VAL A 562 0.43 10.32 19.39
N ILE A 563 0.07 11.58 19.22
CA ILE A 563 1.00 12.68 18.98
C ILE A 563 0.96 13.57 20.22
N LEU A 564 2.11 13.77 20.86
CA LEU A 564 2.28 14.71 21.97
C LEU A 564 3.18 15.83 21.47
N GLN A 565 2.74 17.10 21.48
CA GLN A 565 3.56 18.17 20.91
C GLN A 565 3.35 19.51 21.58
N THR A 566 4.38 20.35 21.54
CA THR A 566 4.30 21.73 22.04
C THR A 566 3.46 22.58 21.10
N ASN A 567 2.73 23.55 21.67
CA ASN A 567 1.73 24.35 20.94
C ASN A 567 2.38 25.48 20.13
N TYR A 568 3.02 25.13 19.02
CA TYR A 568 3.64 26.04 18.07
C TYR A 568 3.39 25.55 16.64
N ASP A 569 3.32 26.47 15.66
CA ASP A 569 3.21 26.13 14.23
C ASP A 569 4.26 25.11 13.80
N ARG A 570 5.47 25.23 14.34
CA ARG A 570 6.51 24.19 14.33
C ARG A 570 6.81 23.78 15.77
N PRO A 571 6.45 22.56 16.21
CA PRO A 571 6.60 22.14 17.58
C PRO A 571 8.07 22.14 17.92
N ARG A 572 8.42 22.78 19.03
CA ARG A 572 9.79 22.76 19.56
C ARG A 572 10.17 21.38 20.05
N LEU A 573 9.19 20.61 20.54
CA LEU A 573 9.31 19.22 20.92
C LEU A 573 8.01 18.50 20.52
N ALA A 574 8.14 17.37 19.85
CA ALA A 574 7.03 16.49 19.53
C ALA A 574 7.44 15.03 19.71
N LEU A 575 6.52 14.21 20.21
CA LEU A 575 6.63 12.78 20.32
C LEU A 575 5.50 12.15 19.52
N GLU A 576 5.84 11.08 18.83
CA GLU A 576 4.89 10.26 18.11
C GLU A 576 5.06 8.83 18.59
N LEU A 577 3.98 8.19 19.04
CA LEU A 577 4.01 6.84 19.58
C LEU A 577 2.94 5.97 18.92
N GLN A 578 3.26 4.69 18.69
CA GLN A 578 2.35 3.71 18.11
C GLN A 578 2.08 2.60 19.12
N CYS A 579 0.83 2.43 19.57
CA CYS A 579 0.43 1.30 20.41
C CYS A 579 -1.02 0.90 20.09
N GLY A 580 -1.21 0.38 18.88
CA GLY A 580 -2.49 -0.11 18.35
C GLY A 580 -2.30 -0.72 16.96
N PRO A 581 -3.34 -1.33 16.38
CA PRO A 581 -3.30 -1.80 15.00
C PRO A 581 -3.18 -0.60 14.05
N PRO A 582 -2.13 -0.50 13.24
CA PRO A 582 -1.81 0.71 12.47
C PRO A 582 -2.79 1.04 11.33
N ASN A 583 -3.68 0.10 10.96
CA ASN A 583 -4.77 0.32 10.02
C ASN A 583 -6.17 0.23 10.67
N GLY A 584 -6.24 0.36 11.99
CA GLY A 584 -7.48 0.32 12.74
C GLY A 584 -7.87 -1.09 13.19
N HIS A 585 -8.76 -1.15 14.17
CA HIS A 585 -9.22 -2.42 14.76
C HIS A 585 -10.04 -3.23 13.74
N ALA A 586 -10.82 -2.58 12.88
CA ALA A 586 -11.63 -3.26 11.88
C ALA A 586 -10.75 -4.12 10.95
N ALA A 587 -9.74 -3.51 10.30
CA ALA A 587 -8.81 -4.23 9.44
C ALA A 587 -8.06 -5.34 10.20
N ALA A 588 -7.54 -5.03 11.38
CA ALA A 588 -6.77 -5.95 12.21
C ALA A 588 -7.47 -7.29 12.51
N TYR A 589 -8.79 -7.27 12.74
CA TYR A 589 -9.54 -8.47 13.14
C TYR A 589 -10.40 -9.08 12.03
N ARG A 590 -10.65 -8.37 10.92
CA ARG A 590 -11.59 -8.81 9.88
C ARG A 590 -10.96 -9.01 8.50
N ALA A 591 -9.79 -8.43 8.23
CA ALA A 591 -9.15 -8.61 6.94
C ALA A 591 -8.65 -10.06 6.79
N GLU A 592 -9.02 -10.70 5.69
CA GLU A 592 -8.64 -12.08 5.37
C GLU A 592 -7.43 -12.15 4.41
N SER A 593 -6.77 -11.02 4.16
CA SER A 593 -5.72 -10.89 3.16
C SER A 593 -4.32 -10.94 3.77
N TYR A 594 -3.38 -11.47 2.99
CA TYR A 594 -1.95 -11.26 3.13
C TYR A 594 -1.59 -9.77 3.30
N ALA A 595 -2.43 -8.88 2.80
CA ALA A 595 -2.20 -7.45 2.85
C ALA A 595 -2.39 -6.85 4.27
N ASN A 596 -3.19 -7.49 5.15
CA ASN A 596 -3.15 -7.22 6.61
C ASN A 596 -1.76 -7.53 7.20
N ALA A 597 -1.00 -8.43 6.55
CA ALA A 597 0.33 -8.82 6.97
C ALA A 597 1.44 -7.84 6.58
N VAL A 598 1.22 -7.08 5.50
CA VAL A 598 2.06 -5.95 5.06
C VAL A 598 1.81 -4.71 5.93
N SER A 599 0.66 -4.69 6.61
CA SER A 599 0.19 -3.55 7.37
C SER A 599 0.61 -3.49 8.81
N MET A 600 1.35 -4.45 9.37
CA MET A 600 2.09 -4.16 10.59
C MET A 600 3.11 -3.11 10.20
N GLY A 601 2.71 -1.87 10.47
CA GLY A 601 3.40 -0.68 10.09
C GLY A 601 4.85 -0.77 10.48
N PRO A 602 5.63 0.15 9.92
CA PRO A 602 7.07 0.04 9.98
C PRO A 602 7.55 0.27 11.45
N THR A 603 6.64 0.61 12.38
CA THR A 603 6.85 0.79 13.82
C THR A 603 6.23 -0.31 14.69
N HIS A 604 7.01 -0.84 15.63
CA HIS A 604 6.55 -1.84 16.61
C HIS A 604 5.61 -1.23 17.66
N HIS A 605 4.64 -1.99 18.20
CA HIS A 605 3.76 -1.44 19.25
C HIS A 605 4.53 -1.13 20.54
N GLY A 606 4.28 0.07 21.05
CA GLY A 606 5.01 0.73 22.12
C GLY A 606 6.18 1.57 21.62
N SER A 607 6.59 1.51 20.35
CA SER A 607 7.69 2.34 19.85
C SER A 607 7.28 3.82 19.77
N PHE A 608 8.28 4.69 19.73
CA PHE A 608 8.07 6.13 19.61
C PHE A 608 9.21 6.79 18.83
N GLN A 609 8.96 8.01 18.35
CA GLN A 609 9.94 8.90 17.73
C GLN A 609 9.85 10.28 18.40
N VAL A 610 10.95 11.04 18.36
CA VAL A 610 11.01 12.40 18.93
C VAL A 610 11.54 13.36 17.90
N SER A 611 10.82 14.46 17.71
CA SER A 611 11.23 15.57 16.84
C SER A 611 11.48 16.83 17.64
N VAL A 612 12.55 17.55 17.30
CA VAL A 612 12.86 18.88 17.84
C VAL A 612 12.78 19.88 16.68
N ARG A 613 11.90 20.87 16.78
CA ARG A 613 11.65 21.87 15.72
C ARG A 613 11.35 21.26 14.34
N GLY A 614 10.68 20.11 14.33
CA GLY A 614 10.32 19.36 13.11
C GLY A 614 11.40 18.42 12.58
N GLN A 615 12.62 18.41 13.15
CA GLN A 615 13.67 17.46 12.80
C GLN A 615 13.58 16.21 13.69
N ARG A 616 13.53 15.01 13.11
CA ARG A 616 13.53 13.75 13.86
C ARG A 616 14.91 13.48 14.47
N VAL A 617 15.01 13.63 15.79
CA VAL A 617 16.25 13.44 16.57
C VAL A 617 16.32 12.03 17.16
N VAL A 618 15.20 11.52 17.68
CA VAL A 618 15.05 10.09 18.02
C VAL A 618 14.23 9.45 16.91
N ARG A 619 14.81 8.48 16.20
CA ARG A 619 14.24 7.86 15.00
C ARG A 619 13.80 6.43 15.29
N ASP A 620 12.81 5.91 14.59
CA ASP A 620 12.47 4.48 14.64
C ASP A 620 12.88 3.83 13.31
N PRO A 621 14.07 3.21 13.22
CA PRO A 621 14.56 2.65 11.98
C PRO A 621 14.00 1.26 11.66
N GLY A 622 13.26 0.64 12.58
CA GLY A 622 12.57 -0.64 12.34
C GLY A 622 11.67 -0.60 11.11
N ALA A 623 11.27 0.62 10.78
CA ALA A 623 10.48 0.95 9.62
C ALA A 623 11.15 0.67 8.28
N LEU A 624 12.47 0.78 8.26
CA LEU A 624 13.28 0.74 7.07
C LEU A 624 13.88 -0.65 6.82
N SER A 625 13.69 -1.60 7.75
CA SER A 625 14.35 -2.89 7.71
C SER A 625 13.45 -4.01 7.21
N TYR A 626 14.00 -4.87 6.35
CA TYR A 626 13.40 -6.15 5.96
C TYR A 626 13.38 -7.18 7.07
N ARG A 627 14.18 -6.98 8.12
CA ARG A 627 14.15 -7.84 9.30
C ARG A 627 13.45 -7.10 10.43
N ARG A 628 12.20 -7.49 10.71
CA ARG A 628 11.44 -6.90 11.82
C ARG A 628 12.03 -7.38 13.14
N ARG A 629 12.66 -6.47 13.89
CA ARG A 629 13.28 -6.73 15.20
C ARG A 629 12.96 -5.61 16.17
N LEU A 630 12.63 -5.93 17.41
CA LEU A 630 12.48 -4.92 18.47
C LEU A 630 13.76 -4.10 18.69
N GLY A 631 14.93 -4.71 18.51
CA GLY A 631 16.25 -4.06 18.62
C GLY A 631 16.56 -3.05 17.52
N ASN A 632 15.66 -2.93 16.53
CA ASN A 632 15.65 -1.88 15.52
C ASN A 632 14.60 -0.79 15.80
N SER A 633 13.92 -0.85 16.95
CA SER A 633 12.96 0.18 17.38
C SER A 633 13.29 0.70 18.77
N ASN A 634 12.67 1.82 19.13
CA ASN A 634 12.89 2.45 20.42
C ASN A 634 12.10 1.72 21.51
N LEU A 635 12.51 0.50 21.87
CA LEU A 635 11.75 -0.44 22.72
C LEU A 635 12.67 -1.25 23.64
N VAL A 636 12.06 -1.93 24.62
CA VAL A 636 12.74 -2.92 25.46
C VAL A 636 12.77 -4.26 24.73
N CYS A 637 13.98 -4.81 24.54
CA CYS A 637 14.22 -6.17 24.07
C CYS A 637 14.38 -7.14 25.25
N VAL A 638 13.99 -8.38 25.01
CA VAL A 638 14.11 -9.49 25.96
C VAL A 638 15.00 -10.56 25.35
N ASP A 639 16.01 -10.97 26.11
CA ASP A 639 17.14 -11.76 25.62
C ASP A 639 17.74 -11.08 24.38
N GLU A 640 17.78 -11.70 23.22
CA GLU A 640 18.38 -11.06 22.03
C GLU A 640 17.51 -9.98 21.37
N ASP A 641 16.19 -10.16 21.36
CA ASP A 641 15.24 -9.28 20.68
C ASP A 641 13.87 -9.37 21.37
N GLY A 642 13.35 -10.59 21.43
CA GLY A 642 12.13 -10.92 22.16
C GLY A 642 10.83 -10.69 21.37
N TYR A 643 10.94 -10.24 20.11
CA TYR A 643 9.79 -10.02 19.24
C TYR A 643 9.15 -11.34 18.80
N TYR A 644 7.82 -11.40 18.75
CA TYR A 644 7.14 -12.60 18.25
C TYR A 644 7.36 -12.84 16.74
N LEU A 645 7.83 -11.85 15.99
CA LEU A 645 8.12 -11.93 14.56
C LEU A 645 9.62 -11.71 14.24
N ASP A 646 10.54 -11.91 15.21
CA ASP A 646 11.99 -11.73 14.93
C ASP A 646 12.40 -12.60 13.72
N GLY A 647 13.06 -11.95 12.76
CA GLY A 647 13.58 -12.58 11.56
C GLY A 647 12.63 -12.53 10.37
N LEU A 648 11.34 -12.23 10.60
CA LEU A 648 10.34 -12.22 9.55
C LEU A 648 10.31 -10.89 8.80
N TYR A 649 10.06 -10.98 7.49
CA TYR A 649 9.82 -9.82 6.65
C TYR A 649 8.38 -9.31 6.81
N LEU A 650 7.42 -10.23 6.80
CA LEU A 650 5.99 -9.98 6.91
C LEU A 650 5.35 -10.99 7.85
N ILE A 651 4.18 -10.64 8.40
CA ILE A 651 3.58 -11.38 9.52
C ILE A 651 2.74 -12.59 9.08
N GLY A 652 2.50 -12.80 7.78
CA GLY A 652 1.60 -13.84 7.27
C GLY A 652 0.17 -13.81 7.85
N ARG A 653 -0.54 -14.95 7.81
CA ARG A 653 -1.87 -15.13 8.42
C ARG A 653 -1.81 -15.28 9.95
N THR A 654 -1.36 -14.25 10.67
CA THR A 654 -1.19 -14.34 12.13
C THR A 654 -2.46 -14.11 12.93
N GLU A 655 -2.46 -14.64 14.15
CA GLU A 655 -3.31 -14.12 15.22
C GLU A 655 -2.90 -12.67 15.52
N ALA A 656 -3.87 -11.76 15.43
CA ALA A 656 -3.76 -10.35 15.79
C ALA A 656 -3.10 -10.16 17.18
N ARG A 657 -1.81 -9.79 17.21
CA ARG A 657 -1.02 -9.54 18.43
C ARG A 657 -0.59 -8.09 18.50
N TYR A 658 -1.57 -7.23 18.76
CA TYR A 658 -1.39 -5.79 18.82
C TYR A 658 -1.20 -5.31 20.26
N GLY A 659 -0.39 -4.26 20.43
CA GLY A 659 -0.47 -3.44 21.63
C GLY A 659 -1.73 -2.56 21.60
N PHE A 660 -2.04 -1.90 22.70
CA PHE A 660 -3.14 -0.95 22.78
C PHE A 660 -2.86 0.19 23.76
N ILE A 661 -3.46 1.35 23.53
CA ILE A 661 -3.47 2.46 24.48
C ILE A 661 -4.51 2.15 25.57
N ARG A 662 -4.04 1.97 26.81
CA ARG A 662 -4.89 1.69 27.97
C ARG A 662 -5.46 2.97 28.59
N ARG A 663 -4.68 4.04 28.62
CA ARG A 663 -5.07 5.34 29.19
C ARG A 663 -4.40 6.46 28.40
N CYS A 664 -5.13 7.55 28.16
CA CYS A 664 -4.64 8.71 27.42
C CYS A 664 -5.33 9.96 27.96
N GLU A 665 -4.54 10.88 28.53
CA GLU A 665 -4.98 12.12 29.15
C GLU A 665 -4.14 13.25 28.55
N LEU A 666 -4.73 13.96 27.58
CA LEU A 666 -4.05 15.02 26.84
C LEU A 666 -4.33 16.42 27.42
N GLU A 667 -5.19 16.49 28.43
CA GLU A 667 -5.54 17.72 29.15
C GLU A 667 -4.64 17.90 30.39
N GLY A 668 -4.34 19.16 30.74
CA GLY A 668 -3.55 19.51 31.93
C GLY A 668 -2.12 19.96 31.63
N GLU A 669 -1.36 20.23 32.69
CA GLU A 669 0.04 20.69 32.58
C GLU A 669 0.98 19.58 32.10
N VAL A 670 0.73 18.34 32.52
CA VAL A 670 1.47 17.16 32.10
C VAL A 670 0.49 16.19 31.46
N GLN A 671 0.69 15.94 30.17
CA GLN A 671 -0.05 14.95 29.41
C GLN A 671 0.46 13.55 29.74
N TYR A 672 -0.44 12.59 29.76
CA TYR A 672 -0.15 11.21 30.15
C TYR A 672 -0.69 10.21 29.14
N VAL A 673 0.13 9.23 28.77
CA VAL A 673 -0.28 8.10 27.91
C VAL A 673 0.24 6.81 28.51
N GLU A 674 -0.57 5.75 28.48
CA GLU A 674 -0.19 4.40 28.89
C GLU A 674 -0.48 3.42 27.76
N GLY A 675 0.56 2.76 27.27
CA GLY A 675 0.48 1.69 26.28
C GLY A 675 0.77 0.33 26.92
N CYS A 676 -0.01 -0.68 26.54
CA CYS A 676 0.27 -2.07 26.85
C CYS A 676 0.77 -2.76 25.59
N ASN A 677 2.02 -3.23 25.61
CA ASN A 677 2.65 -3.91 24.47
C ASN A 677 3.03 -5.36 24.81
N THR A 678 2.49 -5.96 25.87
CA THR A 678 2.77 -7.35 26.28
C THR A 678 2.61 -8.36 25.13
N ALA A 679 1.59 -8.19 24.29
CA ALA A 679 1.27 -9.12 23.19
C ALA A 679 2.34 -9.16 22.08
N VAL A 680 3.22 -8.16 21.99
CA VAL A 680 4.28 -8.11 20.97
C VAL A 680 5.46 -9.02 21.29
N TYR A 681 5.55 -9.52 22.52
CA TYR A 681 6.60 -10.43 22.90
C TYR A 681 6.23 -11.88 22.57
N ALA A 682 7.22 -12.68 22.23
CA ALA A 682 7.03 -14.09 21.94
C ALA A 682 6.48 -14.83 23.20
N PRO A 683 5.41 -15.65 23.10
CA PRO A 683 4.80 -16.35 24.24
C PRO A 683 5.77 -17.13 25.14
N GLU A 684 6.79 -17.74 24.54
CA GLU A 684 7.81 -18.57 25.17
C GLU A 684 8.68 -17.79 26.17
N LEU A 685 8.73 -16.45 26.05
CA LEU A 685 9.39 -15.55 26.99
C LEU A 685 8.57 -15.38 28.27
N GLN A 686 7.30 -15.78 28.28
CA GLN A 686 6.42 -15.69 29.46
C GLN A 686 6.37 -14.27 30.07
N ILE A 687 6.43 -13.24 29.21
CA ILE A 687 6.21 -11.85 29.61
C ILE A 687 4.77 -11.75 30.11
N GLN A 688 4.64 -11.40 31.39
CA GLN A 688 3.36 -11.24 32.07
C GLN A 688 2.82 -9.82 31.88
N ARG A 689 3.74 -8.85 31.81
CA ARG A 689 3.42 -7.43 31.72
C ARG A 689 4.54 -6.71 30.99
N SER A 690 4.19 -5.97 29.94
CA SER A 690 5.02 -4.92 29.37
C SER A 690 4.15 -3.68 29.18
N ARG A 691 4.52 -2.62 29.91
CA ARG A 691 3.82 -1.35 29.97
C ARG A 691 4.81 -0.25 29.66
N ARG A 692 4.35 0.73 28.88
CA ARG A 692 5.07 1.98 28.66
C ARG A 692 4.18 3.15 29.02
N GLN A 693 4.69 4.06 29.84
CA GLN A 693 4.02 5.30 30.21
C GLN A 693 4.79 6.47 29.64
N TRP A 694 4.09 7.43 29.04
CA TRP A 694 4.64 8.68 28.58
C TRP A 694 4.06 9.81 29.42
N TYR A 695 4.95 10.67 29.92
CA TYR A 695 4.62 11.92 30.57
C TYR A 695 5.19 13.04 29.71
N PHE A 696 4.39 14.04 29.36
CA PHE A 696 4.82 15.11 28.47
C PHE A 696 4.35 16.47 28.98
N ASP A 697 5.30 17.37 29.18
CA ASP A 697 5.02 18.74 29.60
C ASP A 697 5.29 19.69 28.42
N PRO A 698 4.23 20.15 27.72
CA PRO A 698 4.38 21.03 26.58
C PRO A 698 4.91 22.42 26.96
N VAL A 699 4.79 22.85 28.22
CA VAL A 699 5.17 24.20 28.68
C VAL A 699 6.66 24.26 28.99
N HIS A 700 7.16 23.27 29.73
CA HIS A 700 8.56 23.17 30.14
C HIS A 700 9.42 22.37 29.15
N GLU A 701 8.78 21.85 28.09
CA GLU A 701 9.38 21.18 26.93
C GLU A 701 10.21 19.96 27.34
N TRP A 702 9.63 19.06 28.14
CA TRP A 702 10.27 17.80 28.49
C TRP A 702 9.30 16.63 28.34
N ALA A 703 9.84 15.43 28.18
CA ALA A 703 9.11 14.18 28.17
C ALA A 703 9.80 13.13 29.04
N ALA A 704 9.05 12.25 29.66
CA ALA A 704 9.57 11.05 30.32
C ALA A 704 8.86 9.81 29.80
N VAL A 705 9.62 8.76 29.51
CA VAL A 705 9.14 7.43 29.13
C VAL A 705 9.50 6.46 30.23
N VAL A 706 8.51 5.86 30.88
CA VAL A 706 8.69 4.81 31.88
C VAL A 706 8.41 3.48 31.22
N ASP A 707 9.43 2.63 31.17
CA ASP A 707 9.37 1.27 30.66
C ASP A 707 9.33 0.29 31.83
N GLU A 708 8.30 -0.55 31.89
CA GLU A 708 8.16 -1.61 32.88
C GLU A 708 7.89 -2.94 32.19
N ILE A 709 8.75 -3.92 32.43
CA ILE A 709 8.59 -5.27 31.91
C ILE A 709 8.77 -6.30 33.02
N GLU A 710 7.91 -7.32 33.01
CA GLU A 710 7.89 -8.41 33.98
C GLU A 710 7.63 -9.74 33.27
N SER A 711 8.37 -10.77 33.69
CA SER A 711 8.27 -12.14 33.21
C SER A 711 8.19 -13.12 34.38
N ALA A 712 7.63 -14.30 34.11
CA ALA A 712 7.70 -15.43 35.03
C ALA A 712 9.14 -15.98 35.19
N ARG A 713 10.02 -15.73 34.20
CA ARG A 713 11.39 -16.25 34.09
C ARG A 713 12.42 -15.13 34.12
N ASP A 714 13.68 -15.50 34.39
CA ASP A 714 14.79 -14.57 34.33
C ASP A 714 15.25 -14.37 32.87
N HIS A 715 15.37 -13.12 32.44
CA HIS A 715 15.81 -12.73 31.10
C HIS A 715 16.89 -11.65 31.14
N ALA A 716 17.63 -11.51 30.05
CA ALA A 716 18.46 -10.33 29.81
C ALA A 716 17.60 -9.23 29.17
N TYR A 717 17.47 -8.07 29.80
CA TYR A 717 16.68 -6.97 29.25
C TYR A 717 17.55 -5.83 28.72
N ARG A 718 17.16 -5.23 27.59
CA ARG A 718 17.87 -4.10 26.97
C ARG A 718 16.89 -3.05 26.46
N LEU A 719 17.02 -1.79 26.89
CA LEU A 719 16.32 -0.68 26.24
C LEU A 719 17.14 -0.18 25.05
N HIS A 720 16.50 0.00 23.90
CA HIS A 720 17.09 0.53 22.69
C HIS A 720 16.54 1.92 22.39
N LEU A 721 17.41 2.85 21.99
CA LEU A 721 17.06 4.18 21.47
C LEU A 721 17.93 4.50 20.26
N HIS A 722 17.36 5.07 19.21
CA HIS A 722 18.08 5.33 17.96
C HIS A 722 18.08 6.82 17.63
N GLY A 723 19.23 7.32 17.18
CA GLY A 723 19.45 8.70 16.76
C GLY A 723 20.38 8.73 15.55
N GLU A 724 20.56 9.89 14.92
CA GLU A 724 21.53 10.01 13.82
C GLU A 724 22.96 10.01 14.36
N ILE A 725 23.22 10.80 15.40
CA ILE A 725 24.48 10.80 16.17
C ILE A 725 24.12 10.78 17.67
N ILE A 726 24.78 9.91 18.45
CA ILE A 726 24.59 9.84 19.91
C ILE A 726 25.93 10.07 20.63
N GLU A 727 25.98 11.14 21.42
CA GLU A 727 27.12 11.47 22.29
C GLU A 727 26.82 11.04 23.74
N GLN A 728 27.82 10.56 24.47
CA GLN A 728 27.70 10.19 25.88
C GLN A 728 28.61 11.07 26.76
N PRO A 729 28.15 12.26 27.22
CA PRO A 729 28.94 13.13 28.08
C PRO A 729 29.20 12.54 29.48
N ALA A 730 28.29 11.71 30.00
CA ALA A 730 28.43 11.06 31.31
C ALA A 730 27.66 9.72 31.37
N ALA A 731 27.83 8.97 32.45
CA ALA A 731 27.08 7.72 32.65
C ALA A 731 25.57 7.99 32.77
N GLY A 732 24.77 7.38 31.89
CA GLY A 732 23.32 7.57 31.83
C GLY A 732 22.87 8.91 31.24
N GLU A 733 23.77 9.73 30.71
CA GLU A 733 23.48 11.02 30.08
C GLU A 733 23.96 11.02 28.63
N PHE A 734 23.09 11.43 27.72
CA PHE A 734 23.30 11.37 26.28
C PHE A 734 22.81 12.63 25.57
N ILE A 735 23.41 12.94 24.44
CA ILE A 735 22.95 13.98 23.52
C ILE A 735 22.71 13.35 22.16
N PHE A 736 21.46 13.38 21.71
CA PHE A 736 21.09 12.92 20.38
C PHE A 736 21.12 14.13 19.45
N ARG A 737 21.80 14.03 18.31
CA ARG A 737 21.89 15.11 17.30
C ARG A 737 21.33 14.66 15.96
N ALA A 738 20.67 15.58 15.27
CA ALA A 738 20.27 15.44 13.88
C ALA A 738 20.27 16.83 13.22
N GLY A 739 21.12 17.04 12.22
CA GLY A 739 21.35 18.38 11.66
C GLY A 739 21.82 19.38 12.72
N ASP A 740 21.12 20.51 12.82
CA ASP A 740 21.37 21.57 13.81
C ASP A 740 20.60 21.40 15.13
N GLN A 741 19.79 20.34 15.25
CA GLN A 741 18.96 20.07 16.42
C GLN A 741 19.65 19.07 17.36
N ALA A 742 19.40 19.23 18.66
CA ALA A 742 19.88 18.35 19.70
C ALA A 742 18.80 18.06 20.74
N LEU A 743 18.86 16.88 21.34
CA LEU A 743 18.00 16.43 22.42
C LEU A 743 18.86 15.86 23.55
N ASN A 744 18.74 16.44 24.74
CA ASN A 744 19.37 15.89 25.94
C ASN A 744 18.51 14.74 26.44
N VAL A 745 19.13 13.59 26.68
CA VAL A 745 18.49 12.35 27.10
C VAL A 745 19.17 11.84 28.36
N LYS A 746 18.41 11.59 29.41
CA LYS A 746 18.90 11.00 30.65
C LYS A 746 18.12 9.73 30.96
N VAL A 747 18.83 8.63 31.19
CA VAL A 747 18.24 7.33 31.50
C VAL A 747 18.48 7.03 32.97
N LEU A 748 17.39 6.97 33.73
CA LEU A 748 17.38 6.47 35.11
C LEU A 748 16.91 5.02 35.09
N ALA A 749 17.55 4.15 35.86
CA ALA A 749 17.20 2.73 35.90
C ALA A 749 16.95 2.29 37.35
N GLY A 750 15.94 1.43 37.54
CA GLY A 750 15.71 0.76 38.83
C GLY A 750 16.75 -0.31 39.15
N GLN A 751 17.64 -0.59 38.18
CA GLN A 751 18.67 -1.59 38.23
C GLN A 751 20.02 -1.04 37.78
N GLU A 752 21.10 -1.71 38.19
CA GLU A 752 22.41 -1.51 37.58
C GLU A 752 22.31 -1.74 36.06
N THR A 753 22.80 -0.77 35.28
CA THR A 753 22.64 -0.72 33.83
C THR A 753 23.96 -0.36 33.18
N ALA A 754 24.35 -1.15 32.18
CA ALA A 754 25.47 -0.86 31.30
C ALA A 754 24.98 -0.09 30.06
N TYR A 755 25.75 0.91 29.63
CA TYR A 755 25.41 1.75 28.49
C TYR A 755 26.43 1.56 27.37
N SER A 756 25.96 1.48 26.14
CA SER A 756 26.82 1.46 24.95
C SER A 756 26.12 2.13 23.77
N VAL A 757 26.88 2.91 23.00
CA VAL A 757 26.47 3.41 21.68
C VAL A 757 27.13 2.53 20.64
N VAL A 758 26.32 1.89 19.80
CA VAL A 758 26.76 0.95 18.76
C VAL A 758 26.04 1.25 17.45
N PRO A 759 26.59 0.85 16.30
CA PRO A 759 25.83 0.81 15.05
C PRO A 759 24.56 -0.07 15.19
N PRO A 760 23.45 0.28 14.52
CA PRO A 760 22.25 -0.53 14.50
C PRO A 760 22.45 -1.75 13.59
N THR A 761 21.66 -2.80 13.84
CA THR A 761 21.67 -4.05 13.07
C THR A 761 20.52 -4.04 12.06
N LEU A 762 20.64 -3.20 11.04
CA LEU A 762 19.60 -2.98 10.04
C LEU A 762 19.90 -3.77 8.78
N VAL A 763 18.91 -4.46 8.23
CA VAL A 763 18.97 -4.91 6.84
C VAL A 763 17.97 -4.09 6.07
N LEU A 764 18.47 -3.13 5.31
CA LEU A 764 17.65 -2.07 4.73
C LEU A 764 16.84 -2.56 3.54
N SER A 765 15.74 -1.85 3.27
CA SER A 765 14.93 -2.12 2.09
C SER A 765 15.69 -1.84 0.79
N TYR A 766 15.30 -2.48 -0.32
CA TYR A 766 15.93 -2.29 -1.64
C TYR A 766 15.91 -0.82 -2.08
N VAL A 767 15.03 0.01 -1.51
CA VAL A 767 14.85 1.43 -1.83
C VAL A 767 16.14 2.25 -1.59
N PHE A 768 17.03 1.76 -0.72
CA PHE A 768 18.30 2.41 -0.38
C PHE A 768 19.51 1.94 -1.20
N ASN A 769 19.32 1.03 -2.17
CA ASN A 769 20.36 0.52 -3.08
C ASN A 769 21.63 0.01 -2.39
N CYS A 770 21.54 -0.39 -1.12
CA CYS A 770 22.68 -0.80 -0.30
C CYS A 770 22.63 -2.27 0.12
N THR A 771 21.49 -2.94 -0.10
CA THR A 771 21.30 -4.35 0.26
C THR A 771 21.85 -5.24 -0.84
N GLN A 772 22.78 -6.11 -0.46
CA GLN A 772 23.39 -7.12 -1.33
C GLN A 772 22.80 -8.48 -1.02
N VAL A 773 22.58 -9.28 -2.05
CA VAL A 773 22.14 -10.67 -1.92
C VAL A 773 23.38 -11.54 -2.12
N LYS A 774 23.69 -12.41 -1.18
CA LYS A 774 24.94 -13.19 -1.20
C LYS A 774 25.09 -14.06 -2.46
N SER A 775 23.98 -14.57 -2.98
CA SER A 775 23.91 -15.45 -4.13
C SER A 775 23.98 -14.72 -5.48
N GLY A 776 23.98 -13.39 -5.52
CA GLY A 776 23.84 -12.61 -6.77
C GLY A 776 24.55 -11.26 -6.78
N LYS A 777 24.47 -10.56 -7.92
CA LYS A 777 24.88 -9.15 -8.01
C LYS A 777 23.86 -8.28 -7.27
N HIS A 778 24.33 -7.14 -6.75
CA HIS A 778 23.55 -6.11 -6.05
C HIS A 778 22.09 -6.03 -6.52
N LEU A 779 21.16 -5.84 -5.57
CA LEU A 779 19.86 -5.27 -5.88
C LEU A 779 20.09 -3.89 -6.48
N SER A 780 20.17 -3.81 -7.81
CA SER A 780 20.31 -2.55 -8.50
C SER A 780 18.99 -1.81 -8.37
N GLY A 781 18.78 -1.10 -7.27
CA GLY A 781 18.12 0.17 -7.45
C GLY A 781 19.11 1.12 -8.13
N ASP A 782 18.60 1.96 -9.01
CA ASP A 782 19.38 2.81 -9.90
C ASP A 782 20.60 3.44 -9.20
N ALA A 783 21.79 3.12 -9.70
CA ALA A 783 23.06 3.72 -9.27
C ALA A 783 23.09 5.27 -9.46
N GLY A 784 22.03 5.87 -9.99
CA GLY A 784 21.87 7.32 -10.19
C GLY A 784 21.09 8.07 -9.10
N MET A 785 20.49 7.39 -8.10
CA MET A 785 19.82 8.10 -6.99
C MET A 785 20.78 8.34 -5.81
N GLU A 786 21.73 9.27 -5.97
CA GLU A 786 22.53 9.79 -4.84
C GLU A 786 21.66 10.32 -3.67
N ARG A 787 20.37 10.58 -3.93
CA ARG A 787 19.38 11.06 -2.94
C ARG A 787 18.95 10.02 -1.91
N ASN A 788 19.18 8.72 -2.14
CA ASN A 788 18.75 7.65 -1.23
C ASN A 788 19.92 7.05 -0.43
N ARG A 789 20.89 7.88 -0.01
CA ARG A 789 21.87 7.39 0.96
C ARG A 789 21.13 6.98 2.23
N PRO A 790 21.33 5.74 2.72
CA PRO A 790 20.76 5.34 3.98
C PRO A 790 21.22 6.32 5.08
N PRO A 791 20.31 6.72 5.98
CA PRO A 791 20.65 7.67 7.03
C PRO A 791 21.73 7.07 7.93
N GLN A 792 22.68 7.91 8.34
CA GLN A 792 23.53 7.56 9.48
C GLN A 792 22.62 7.41 10.70
N ILE A 793 22.78 6.28 11.41
CA ILE A 793 22.00 5.96 12.60
C ILE A 793 22.96 5.33 13.61
N ASP A 794 22.95 5.86 14.82
CA ASP A 794 23.52 5.26 16.02
C ASP A 794 22.41 4.64 16.87
N ARG A 795 22.77 3.62 17.66
CA ARG A 795 21.88 2.94 18.59
C ARG A 795 22.47 2.96 20.00
N LEU A 796 21.78 3.62 20.91
CA LEU A 796 22.00 3.51 22.34
C LEU A 796 21.35 2.22 22.86
N VAL A 797 22.14 1.41 23.57
CA VAL A 797 21.70 0.21 24.29
C VAL A 797 21.91 0.43 25.78
N CYS A 798 20.84 0.32 26.56
CA CYS A 798 20.87 0.34 28.02
C CYS A 798 20.55 -1.08 28.53
N ALA A 799 21.59 -1.87 28.82
CA ALA A 799 21.46 -3.28 29.22
C ALA A 799 21.39 -3.42 30.74
N ALA A 800 20.36 -4.08 31.25
CA ALA A 800 20.30 -4.44 32.66
C ALA A 800 21.42 -5.44 33.00
N VAL A 801 22.13 -5.22 34.11
CA VAL A 801 23.19 -6.14 34.54
C VAL A 801 22.57 -7.40 35.14
N GLY A 802 22.91 -8.56 34.56
CA GLY A 802 22.44 -9.88 34.95
C GLY A 802 21.00 -10.20 34.52
N ASN A 803 20.68 -11.49 34.49
CA ASN A 803 19.32 -11.94 34.18
C ASN A 803 18.39 -11.67 35.37
N ARG A 804 17.13 -11.35 35.08
CA ARG A 804 16.13 -10.96 36.08
C ARG A 804 14.72 -11.15 35.58
N LYS A 805 13.74 -11.20 36.48
CA LYS A 805 12.32 -11.29 36.13
C LYS A 805 11.69 -9.98 35.69
N ALA A 806 12.22 -8.86 36.15
CA ALA A 806 11.67 -7.54 35.85
C ALA A 806 12.76 -6.51 35.58
N ALA A 807 12.49 -5.55 34.73
CA ALA A 807 13.36 -4.40 34.49
C ALA A 807 12.55 -3.12 34.35
N ARG A 808 13.15 -1.99 34.78
CA ARG A 808 12.52 -0.67 34.74
C ARG A 808 13.48 0.41 34.29
N TRP A 809 13.09 1.20 33.30
CA TRP A 809 13.82 2.38 32.86
C TRP A 809 12.92 3.62 32.86
N ILE A 810 13.50 4.77 33.14
CA ILE A 810 12.87 6.08 33.00
C ILE A 810 13.77 6.92 32.10
N THR A 811 13.35 7.12 30.86
CA THR A 811 14.06 7.94 29.87
C THR A 811 13.47 9.34 29.86
N VAL A 812 14.21 10.32 30.36
CA VAL A 812 13.81 11.73 30.38
C VAL A 812 14.50 12.48 29.24
N MET A 813 13.76 13.30 28.50
CA MET A 813 14.20 13.95 27.27
C MET A 813 13.81 15.42 27.25
N SER A 814 14.71 16.30 26.79
CA SER A 814 14.46 17.74 26.67
C SER A 814 15.41 18.39 25.64
N PRO A 815 14.94 19.37 24.84
CA PRO A 815 15.82 20.16 23.98
C PRO A 815 16.69 21.14 24.78
N HIS A 816 16.38 21.36 26.07
CA HIS A 816 17.15 22.17 27.02
C HIS A 816 18.06 21.31 27.89
N PRO A 817 19.12 21.88 28.50
CA PRO A 817 19.88 21.23 29.56
C PRO A 817 18.95 20.62 30.60
N LEU A 818 19.23 19.37 30.98
CA LEU A 818 18.32 18.51 31.71
C LEU A 818 19.00 17.99 32.98
N GLU A 819 18.43 18.31 34.13
CA GLU A 819 18.71 17.62 35.39
C GLU A 819 17.47 16.80 35.78
N CYS A 820 17.64 15.52 36.09
CA CYS A 820 16.53 14.74 36.65
C CYS A 820 17.03 13.75 37.70
N ARG A 821 16.13 13.43 38.65
CA ARG A 821 16.35 12.42 39.69
C ARG A 821 15.02 11.80 40.09
N LEU A 822 15.07 10.56 40.54
CA LEU A 822 13.94 9.86 41.13
C LEU A 822 14.01 9.95 42.66
N ALA A 823 12.93 10.42 43.30
CA ALA A 823 12.79 10.53 44.75
C ALA A 823 11.60 9.68 45.21
N GLY A 824 11.82 8.37 45.41
CA GLY A 824 10.73 7.42 45.62
C GLY A 824 9.96 7.21 44.31
N GLU A 825 8.65 7.50 44.31
CA GLU A 825 7.80 7.49 43.11
C GLU A 825 7.72 8.88 42.43
N GLU A 826 8.40 9.90 42.96
CA GLU A 826 8.37 11.24 42.39
C GLU A 826 9.57 11.45 41.46
N LEU A 827 9.31 11.64 40.16
CA LEU A 827 10.29 12.10 39.18
C LEU A 827 10.41 13.61 39.27
N VAL A 828 11.59 14.10 39.64
CA VAL A 828 11.93 15.53 39.66
C VAL A 828 12.70 15.86 38.38
N VAL A 829 12.14 16.71 37.54
CA VAL A 829 12.75 17.17 36.28
C VAL A 829 13.01 18.67 36.38
N ARG A 830 14.24 19.10 36.14
CA ARG A 830 14.63 20.50 36.08
C ARG A 830 15.19 20.81 34.71
N THR A 831 14.59 21.80 34.06
CA THR A 831 15.08 22.38 32.81
C THR A 831 15.38 23.86 33.02
N ALA A 832 15.88 24.54 31.99
CA ALA A 832 16.02 25.99 32.02
C ALA A 832 14.70 26.75 32.25
N ARG A 833 13.54 26.06 32.18
CA ARG A 833 12.21 26.64 32.38
C ARG A 833 11.62 26.43 33.77
N GLY A 834 12.23 25.61 34.62
CA GLY A 834 11.72 25.36 35.97
C GLY A 834 11.98 23.94 36.47
N GLU A 835 11.59 23.69 37.72
CA GLU A 835 11.55 22.35 38.34
C GLU A 835 10.11 21.85 38.36
N HIS A 836 9.93 20.60 37.95
CA HIS A 836 8.65 19.90 37.88
C HIS A 836 8.72 18.57 38.59
N ARG A 837 7.59 18.17 39.16
CA ARG A 837 7.46 16.94 39.95
C ARG A 837 6.27 16.17 39.43
N VAL A 838 6.55 14.95 38.98
CA VAL A 838 5.52 14.06 38.46
C VAL A 838 5.63 12.74 39.18
N ARG A 839 4.50 12.26 39.70
CA ARG A 839 4.43 10.92 40.28
C ARG A 839 4.44 9.91 39.14
N VAL A 840 5.43 9.01 39.15
CA VAL A 840 5.52 7.89 38.21
C VAL A 840 4.88 6.67 38.86
N ASP A 841 3.67 6.33 38.39
CA ASP A 841 2.92 5.13 38.80
C ASP A 841 3.65 3.83 38.50
#